data_AF-A0A182FQT2-F1
#
_entry.id   AF-A0A182FQT2-F1
#
_cell.length_a   1.000
_cell.length_b   1.000
_cell.length_c   1.000
_cell.angle_alpha   90.00
_cell.angle_beta   90.00
_cell.angle_gamma   90.00
#
_symmetry.space_group_name_H-M   'P 1'
#
loop_
_entity.id
_entity.type
_entity.pdbx_description
1 polymer ?
#
loop_
_entity_poly.entity_id
_entity_poly.type
_entity_poly.pdbx_seq_one_letter_code
_entity_poly.pdbx_strand_id
1 'polypeptide(L)'
;MGKKKPTPIEDLIIPPQDTRICGIICVCQLTFVLSTVAIVYLTVAIYMPSSRAFKSGIDETPVMCTTTRALNQDACEWGSCGEWCLSKTSGACIQIYVHLRMNGSSLLFTNCTNSANKTCYGIDQENAKKSRCIADECKNLTGTFNCTDGMCINITDAFECVFKNTDPPLKCSGRRGKITCIDIKGLFSCHRGTCRKIRTPYNCDRRCVDIPTRNKNMILLSGDKVYLSQCSSAIDMETKQEVWNEAEDKVIMSSCYSIQNTSLGIEANDCVNGSVLEKTELTDLTNFTYLSYLHYAVSKPVKVIAPLESDLTMSNESRLMINLEGCVNTLQDECKEFLKEFGKDGTDHNARARFPCFYSKSQMTQVVARFNLETTYRQFVVGFFIPTILFGISCMTLIFCQRTIHVGDDAKMRFVGCGNTNPTVANGSNGSGGGGGGLGGEDGLGDGGVGGAGAGKQAKANSGDGGGGGDSILLRNICKNLRNFGLCESASSSTLSGAPSLTMSKPSLNNSKASLTHSSRQSLNDSNREGRPPTREELISEFLDKAKFYTSLCLGTTAILSVFAFLFLIPFVVDPAISTIVADYDPIPVTCVVTDHVYAEGMRNCTWSSCREGCTTAAIRCHQLLVNYTKIAFHEWHKHPRDLDTIEWDVMDTKFLVNTEGCGYPPRVNCTEFAKQYGYTHIGEPFPCYYSRAYPEMVVARYSWDDNLKHLILSLIIPNVLFAVSIGVLSYWYCPCCDKACHKSPRVYAEKYPTKENKLLCRSDDEEDELDY
;
A
#
# COMPACT_ATOMS: atom_id res chain seq x y z
N MET A 1 -14.99 26.53 66.22
CA MET A 1 -13.98 25.97 65.29
C MET A 1 -13.33 24.77 65.95
N GLY A 2 -13.36 23.59 65.33
CA GLY A 2 -12.69 22.38 65.83
C GLY A 2 -11.64 21.90 64.84
N LYS A 3 -10.43 21.55 65.31
CA LYS A 3 -9.38 20.98 64.46
C LYS A 3 -9.81 19.58 64.01
N LYS A 4 -9.87 19.32 62.70
CA LYS A 4 -9.91 17.94 62.19
C LYS A 4 -8.61 17.26 62.63
N LYS A 5 -8.72 16.18 63.42
CA LYS A 5 -7.60 15.23 63.56
C LYS A 5 -7.38 14.55 62.20
N PRO A 6 -6.12 14.30 61.78
CA PRO A 6 -5.89 13.33 60.73
C PRO A 6 -6.38 11.96 61.21
N THR A 7 -6.98 11.18 60.31
CA THR A 7 -7.23 9.75 60.54
C THR A 7 -5.91 8.99 60.50
N PRO A 8 -5.75 7.87 61.25
CA PRO A 8 -4.64 6.95 61.05
C PRO A 8 -4.58 6.46 59.59
N ILE A 9 -3.39 6.03 59.16
CA ILE A 9 -3.14 5.54 57.79
C ILE A 9 -3.33 4.01 57.70
N GLU A 10 -3.54 3.37 58.84
CA GLU A 10 -3.80 1.94 59.03
C GLU A 10 -5.28 1.63 58.78
N ASP A 11 -5.67 1.47 57.50
CA ASP A 11 -6.76 0.61 57.00
C ASP A 11 -6.94 0.80 55.46
N LEU A 12 -5.84 0.68 54.71
CA LEU A 12 -5.83 0.53 53.26
C LEU A 12 -5.11 -0.76 52.91
N ILE A 13 -5.87 -1.82 52.63
CA ILE A 13 -5.35 -3.20 52.48
C ILE A 13 -4.41 -3.37 51.27
N ILE A 14 -4.45 -2.42 50.34
CA ILE A 14 -3.36 -2.08 49.41
C ILE A 14 -3.29 -0.54 49.38
N PRO A 15 -2.15 0.11 49.67
CA PRO A 15 -2.03 1.56 49.50
C PRO A 15 -1.95 1.93 48.01
N PRO A 16 -2.28 3.18 47.62
CA PRO A 16 -2.28 3.59 46.22
C PRO A 16 -0.91 3.37 45.57
N GLN A 17 -0.88 2.53 44.53
CA GLN A 17 0.29 2.34 43.69
C GLN A 17 0.57 3.63 42.90
N ASP A 18 1.85 3.92 42.63
CA ASP A 18 2.22 5.10 41.85
C ASP A 18 1.74 4.92 40.40
N THR A 19 0.70 5.67 40.04
CA THR A 19 0.09 5.65 38.71
C THR A 19 1.07 6.01 37.60
N ARG A 20 2.17 6.71 37.92
CA ARG A 20 3.26 7.00 36.98
C ARG A 20 4.04 5.74 36.64
N ILE A 21 4.35 4.90 37.63
CA ILE A 21 5.09 3.64 37.41
C ILE A 21 4.23 2.66 36.61
N CYS A 22 2.96 2.46 37.02
CA CYS A 22 2.03 1.60 36.29
C CYS A 22 1.78 2.12 34.85
N GLY A 23 1.65 3.44 34.68
CA GLY A 23 1.50 4.08 33.36
C GLY A 23 2.71 3.87 32.46
N ILE A 24 3.94 4.06 32.97
CA ILE A 24 5.18 3.82 32.22
C ILE A 24 5.28 2.35 31.76
N ILE A 25 4.96 1.40 32.64
CA ILE A 25 4.96 -0.03 32.31
C ILE A 25 3.93 -0.32 31.20
N CYS A 26 2.69 0.13 31.37
CA CYS A 26 1.61 -0.08 30.40
C CYS A 26 1.96 0.50 29.01
N VAL A 27 2.51 1.72 28.96
CA VAL A 27 2.99 2.33 27.71
C VAL A 27 4.12 1.52 27.10
N CYS A 28 5.10 1.05 27.88
CA CYS A 28 6.17 0.21 27.36
C CYS A 28 5.67 -1.13 26.81
N GLN A 29 4.68 -1.77 27.45
CA GLN A 29 4.04 -2.99 26.95
C GLN A 29 3.28 -2.73 25.63
N LEU A 30 2.52 -1.63 25.55
CA LEU A 30 1.79 -1.26 24.33
C LEU A 30 2.75 -0.95 23.17
N THR A 31 3.81 -0.16 23.41
CA THR A 31 4.84 0.12 22.40
C THR A 31 5.57 -1.15 21.96
N PHE A 32 5.86 -2.09 22.86
CA PHE A 32 6.45 -3.38 22.51
C PHE A 32 5.55 -4.20 21.56
N VAL A 33 4.25 -4.34 21.86
CA VAL A 33 3.31 -5.07 20.99
C VAL A 33 3.14 -4.36 19.64
N LEU A 34 2.90 -3.04 19.64
CA LEU A 34 2.73 -2.27 18.40
C LEU A 34 3.98 -2.30 17.52
N SER A 35 5.18 -2.21 18.11
CA SER A 35 6.44 -2.32 17.35
C SER A 35 6.61 -3.71 16.74
N THR A 36 6.25 -4.76 17.47
CA THR A 36 6.31 -6.16 16.97
C THR A 36 5.38 -6.36 15.78
N VAL A 37 4.13 -5.88 15.87
CA VAL A 37 3.14 -5.93 14.77
C VAL A 37 3.61 -5.09 13.57
N ALA A 38 4.15 -3.88 13.82
CA ALA A 38 4.68 -3.02 12.78
C ALA A 38 5.86 -3.66 12.01
N ILE A 39 6.78 -4.34 12.71
CA ILE A 39 7.89 -5.06 12.05
C ILE A 39 7.36 -6.12 11.07
N VAL A 40 6.34 -6.89 11.43
CA VAL A 40 5.75 -7.91 10.54
C VAL A 40 5.13 -7.26 9.29
N TYR A 41 4.31 -6.23 9.45
CA TYR A 41 3.69 -5.53 8.32
C TYR A 41 4.73 -4.85 7.41
N LEU A 42 5.67 -4.10 7.98
CA LEU A 42 6.68 -3.34 7.23
C LEU A 42 7.72 -4.26 6.58
N THR A 43 7.86 -5.51 7.05
CA THR A 43 8.62 -6.53 6.34
C THR A 43 8.00 -6.84 4.97
N VAL A 44 6.67 -7.03 4.91
CA VAL A 44 5.97 -7.30 3.64
C VAL A 44 5.85 -6.03 2.80
N ALA A 45 5.48 -4.90 3.41
CA ALA A 45 5.14 -3.66 2.69
C ALA A 45 6.35 -2.83 2.24
N ILE A 46 7.49 -2.89 2.95
CA ILE A 46 8.68 -2.09 2.63
C ILE A 46 9.92 -2.97 2.42
N TYR A 47 10.28 -3.85 3.37
CA TYR A 47 11.54 -4.60 3.29
C TYR A 47 11.62 -5.49 2.05
N MET A 48 10.57 -6.25 1.72
CA MET A 48 10.58 -7.13 0.54
C MET A 48 10.66 -6.35 -0.79
N PRO A 49 9.83 -5.32 -1.06
CA PRO A 49 10.00 -4.45 -2.23
C PRO A 49 11.36 -3.74 -2.30
N SER A 50 11.85 -3.16 -1.20
CA SER A 50 13.16 -2.49 -1.17
C SER A 50 14.30 -3.47 -1.46
N SER A 51 14.27 -4.68 -0.89
CA SER A 51 15.28 -5.72 -1.18
C SER A 51 15.27 -6.17 -2.65
N ARG A 52 14.10 -6.18 -3.31
CA ARG A 52 13.98 -6.38 -4.76
C ARG A 52 14.60 -5.22 -5.53
N ALA A 53 14.30 -3.97 -5.16
CA ALA A 53 14.84 -2.78 -5.81
C ALA A 53 16.38 -2.74 -5.77
N PHE A 54 16.99 -2.91 -4.58
CA PHE A 54 18.46 -2.94 -4.45
C PHE A 54 19.14 -4.09 -5.22
N LYS A 55 18.43 -5.20 -5.49
CA LYS A 55 18.95 -6.35 -6.24
C LYS A 55 18.68 -6.29 -7.74
N SER A 56 17.89 -5.32 -8.22
CA SER A 56 17.48 -5.23 -9.63
C SER A 56 18.61 -4.85 -10.60
N GLY A 57 19.64 -4.15 -10.10
CA GLY A 57 20.72 -3.61 -10.94
C GLY A 57 20.25 -2.57 -11.97
N ILE A 58 19.06 -1.96 -11.75
CA ILE A 58 18.55 -0.86 -12.55
C ILE A 58 19.38 0.40 -12.25
N ASP A 59 19.77 1.12 -13.30
CA ASP A 59 20.51 2.38 -13.18
C ASP A 59 19.59 3.52 -12.71
N GLU A 60 20.13 4.47 -11.95
CA GLU A 60 19.41 5.67 -11.51
C GLU A 60 19.38 6.77 -12.57
N THR A 61 20.27 6.71 -13.57
CA THR A 61 20.23 7.62 -14.72
C THR A 61 19.15 7.19 -15.71
N PRO A 62 18.10 8.01 -15.97
CA PRO A 62 17.09 7.68 -16.96
C PRO A 62 17.66 7.75 -18.38
N VAL A 63 17.24 6.80 -19.19
CA VAL A 63 17.44 6.77 -20.65
C VAL A 63 16.10 6.92 -21.36
N MET A 64 16.07 7.00 -22.69
CA MET A 64 14.82 7.28 -23.41
C MET A 64 14.19 6.03 -24.00
N CYS A 65 12.92 5.82 -23.65
CA CYS A 65 12.04 4.83 -24.25
C CYS A 65 11.14 5.48 -25.31
N THR A 66 10.88 4.76 -26.39
CA THR A 66 9.87 5.11 -27.40
C THR A 66 8.90 3.93 -27.58
N THR A 67 7.60 4.13 -27.40
CA THR A 67 6.60 3.07 -27.56
C THR A 67 6.49 2.61 -29.02
N THR A 68 6.60 1.30 -29.25
CA THR A 68 6.59 0.69 -30.60
C THR A 68 5.28 -0.01 -30.93
N ARG A 69 4.64 -0.64 -29.93
CA ARG A 69 3.33 -1.29 -30.02
C ARG A 69 2.65 -1.35 -28.65
N ALA A 70 1.35 -1.09 -28.60
CA ALA A 70 0.51 -1.34 -27.42
C ALA A 70 -0.54 -2.41 -27.76
N LEU A 71 -0.41 -3.60 -27.17
CA LEU A 71 -1.26 -4.75 -27.48
C LEU A 71 -2.28 -4.99 -26.36
N ASN A 72 -3.56 -4.94 -26.71
CA ASN A 72 -4.63 -5.48 -25.89
C ASN A 72 -4.67 -7.00 -26.08
N GLN A 73 -4.51 -7.76 -25.00
CA GLN A 73 -4.39 -9.22 -25.02
C GLN A 73 -5.33 -9.80 -23.96
N ASP A 74 -6.32 -10.62 -24.36
CA ASP A 74 -7.38 -11.11 -23.47
C ASP A 74 -6.91 -12.11 -22.39
N ALA A 75 -5.77 -12.75 -22.63
CA ALA A 75 -5.10 -13.66 -21.70
C ALA A 75 -3.61 -13.34 -21.64
N CYS A 76 -3.22 -12.57 -20.62
CA CYS A 76 -1.84 -12.16 -20.34
C CYS A 76 -1.10 -13.09 -19.36
N GLU A 77 0.21 -13.25 -19.57
CA GLU A 77 1.16 -13.69 -18.53
C GLU A 77 1.71 -12.52 -17.71
N TRP A 78 1.77 -11.34 -18.34
CA TRP A 78 2.24 -10.06 -17.79
C TRP A 78 1.50 -8.91 -18.49
N GLY A 79 1.38 -7.77 -17.82
CA GLY A 79 0.89 -6.51 -18.39
C GLY A 79 1.69 -5.33 -17.87
N SER A 80 1.66 -4.20 -18.58
CA SER A 80 2.51 -3.03 -18.25
C SER A 80 2.07 -2.28 -16.99
N CYS A 81 0.79 -2.37 -16.64
CA CYS A 81 0.23 -1.87 -15.39
C CYS A 81 -1.01 -2.70 -15.02
N GLY A 82 -1.12 -3.11 -13.77
CA GLY A 82 -2.32 -3.70 -13.19
C GLY A 82 -2.71 -3.04 -11.86
N GLU A 83 -3.99 -2.74 -11.70
CA GLU A 83 -4.55 -2.39 -10.40
C GLU A 83 -4.52 -3.63 -9.49
N TRP A 84 -4.07 -3.47 -8.23
CA TRP A 84 -3.92 -4.48 -7.18
C TRP A 84 -2.77 -5.51 -7.35
N CYS A 85 -1.62 -5.21 -6.73
CA CYS A 85 -0.41 -6.04 -6.70
C CYS A 85 -0.54 -7.40 -5.99
N LEU A 86 -1.61 -7.66 -5.25
CA LEU A 86 -1.83 -8.95 -4.58
C LEU A 86 -2.25 -10.06 -5.57
N SER A 87 -2.75 -9.68 -6.74
CA SER A 87 -3.04 -10.56 -7.87
C SER A 87 -1.86 -10.62 -8.84
N LYS A 88 -1.55 -11.82 -9.35
CA LYS A 88 -0.85 -11.92 -10.64
C LYS A 88 -1.75 -11.34 -11.74
N THR A 89 -1.17 -10.81 -12.80
CA THR A 89 -1.87 -10.27 -13.98
C THR A 89 -2.50 -11.36 -14.86
N SER A 90 -3.28 -12.28 -14.28
CA SER A 90 -4.32 -12.97 -15.04
C SER A 90 -5.29 -11.90 -15.53
N GLY A 91 -5.24 -11.57 -16.81
CA GLY A 91 -5.84 -10.33 -17.30
C GLY A 91 -6.14 -10.40 -18.79
N ALA A 92 -7.30 -9.84 -19.16
CA ALA A 92 -7.34 -9.02 -20.36
C ALA A 92 -6.54 -7.75 -20.02
N CYS A 93 -5.35 -7.59 -20.60
CA CYS A 93 -4.39 -6.56 -20.20
C CYS A 93 -3.79 -5.84 -21.40
N ILE A 94 -3.10 -4.73 -21.13
CA ILE A 94 -2.30 -4.01 -22.13
C ILE A 94 -0.81 -4.31 -21.92
N GLN A 95 -0.16 -4.79 -22.99
CA GLN A 95 1.28 -4.96 -23.08
C GLN A 95 1.88 -3.84 -23.94
N ILE A 96 2.60 -2.93 -23.32
CA ILE A 96 3.35 -1.87 -23.98
C ILE A 96 4.78 -2.37 -24.21
N TYR A 97 5.19 -2.39 -25.47
CA TYR A 97 6.57 -2.67 -25.87
C TYR A 97 7.24 -1.37 -26.31
N VAL A 98 8.50 -1.20 -25.91
CA VAL A 98 9.28 0.03 -26.13
C VAL A 98 10.64 -0.28 -26.75
N HIS A 99 11.06 0.62 -27.64
CA HIS A 99 12.42 0.72 -28.14
C HIS A 99 13.24 1.55 -27.14
N LEU A 100 14.32 0.97 -26.64
CA LEU A 100 15.20 1.54 -25.62
C LEU A 100 16.44 2.14 -26.29
N ARG A 101 16.70 3.43 -26.04
CA ARG A 101 17.88 4.13 -26.57
C ARG A 101 18.53 5.05 -25.54
N MET A 102 19.79 5.39 -25.77
CA MET A 102 20.47 6.45 -25.04
C MET A 102 19.85 7.83 -25.34
N ASN A 103 20.19 8.82 -24.51
CA ASN A 103 19.75 10.20 -24.65
C ASN A 103 20.44 10.85 -25.87
N GLY A 104 19.70 11.70 -26.57
CA GLY A 104 20.21 12.54 -27.67
C GLY A 104 20.86 13.84 -27.18
N SER A 105 21.19 14.75 -28.10
CA SER A 105 21.79 16.04 -27.74
C SER A 105 20.80 16.97 -27.04
N SER A 106 21.30 17.91 -26.25
CA SER A 106 20.51 19.00 -25.68
C SER A 106 20.96 20.32 -26.30
N LEU A 107 20.05 21.02 -26.96
CA LEU A 107 20.34 22.19 -27.79
C LEU A 107 19.73 23.47 -27.20
N LEU A 108 20.53 24.53 -27.13
CA LEU A 108 20.10 25.87 -26.77
C LEU A 108 20.17 26.79 -28.00
N PHE A 109 19.03 27.29 -28.44
CA PHE A 109 18.91 28.21 -29.56
C PHE A 109 18.84 29.66 -29.06
N THR A 110 19.72 30.52 -29.56
CA THR A 110 19.89 31.90 -29.05
C THR A 110 19.28 32.96 -29.98
N ASN A 111 18.97 34.13 -29.41
CA ASN A 111 18.35 35.28 -30.09
C ASN A 111 17.07 34.95 -30.90
N CYS A 112 16.30 33.96 -30.43
CA CYS A 112 15.09 33.50 -31.11
C CYS A 112 13.98 34.57 -31.13
N THR A 113 13.45 34.84 -32.32
CA THR A 113 12.37 35.80 -32.58
C THR A 113 11.25 35.15 -33.41
N ASN A 114 10.05 35.75 -33.40
CA ASN A 114 8.92 35.31 -34.23
C ASN A 114 8.59 33.80 -34.04
N SER A 115 8.64 33.33 -32.79
CA SER A 115 8.34 31.93 -32.44
C SER A 115 6.86 31.60 -32.61
N ALA A 116 6.58 30.41 -33.15
CA ALA A 116 5.24 29.87 -33.30
C ALA A 116 5.21 28.39 -32.86
N ASN A 117 4.22 28.01 -32.05
CA ASN A 117 3.98 26.64 -31.63
C ASN A 117 2.63 26.14 -32.17
N LYS A 118 2.61 24.94 -32.76
CA LYS A 118 1.39 24.33 -33.30
C LYS A 118 1.29 22.87 -32.87
N THR A 119 0.23 22.55 -32.13
CA THR A 119 -0.08 21.17 -31.72
C THR A 119 -1.03 20.54 -32.74
N CYS A 120 -0.55 19.52 -33.44
CA CYS A 120 -1.26 18.75 -34.45
C CYS A 120 -1.98 17.55 -33.82
N TYR A 121 -2.93 17.79 -32.91
CA TYR A 121 -3.68 16.72 -32.23
C TYR A 121 -4.27 15.70 -33.23
N GLY A 122 -4.08 14.41 -32.96
CA GLY A 122 -4.97 13.37 -33.47
C GLY A 122 -6.23 13.25 -32.61
N ILE A 123 -6.92 12.12 -32.70
CA ILE A 123 -8.22 11.94 -32.02
C ILE A 123 -8.05 11.31 -30.64
N ASP A 124 -8.49 12.03 -29.60
CA ASP A 124 -8.78 11.43 -28.30
C ASP A 124 -10.09 10.63 -28.41
N GLN A 125 -9.97 9.30 -28.55
CA GLN A 125 -11.12 8.41 -28.67
C GLN A 125 -12.02 8.35 -27.43
N GLU A 126 -11.60 8.84 -26.26
CA GLU A 126 -12.48 8.94 -25.08
C GLU A 126 -13.37 10.17 -25.18
N ASN A 127 -12.76 11.34 -25.44
CA ASN A 127 -13.43 12.65 -25.43
C ASN A 127 -14.14 13.00 -26.75
N ALA A 128 -13.79 12.35 -27.87
CA ALA A 128 -14.44 12.60 -29.15
C ALA A 128 -15.94 12.25 -29.13
N LYS A 129 -16.76 13.12 -29.73
CA LYS A 129 -18.23 12.96 -29.78
C LYS A 129 -18.63 11.68 -30.50
N LYS A 130 -19.13 10.70 -29.73
CA LYS A 130 -19.64 9.41 -30.22
C LYS A 130 -21.13 9.55 -30.51
N SER A 131 -21.54 9.23 -31.74
CA SER A 131 -22.95 9.21 -32.16
C SER A 131 -23.47 7.78 -32.26
N ARG A 132 -24.55 7.48 -31.54
CA ARG A 132 -25.18 6.15 -31.46
C ARG A 132 -26.26 6.03 -32.53
N CYS A 133 -26.02 5.25 -33.59
CA CYS A 133 -26.98 5.14 -34.70
C CYS A 133 -28.30 4.47 -34.30
N ILE A 134 -28.26 3.58 -33.30
CA ILE A 134 -29.44 2.98 -32.66
C ILE A 134 -30.40 4.07 -32.11
N ALA A 135 -29.86 5.20 -31.63
CA ALA A 135 -30.62 6.30 -31.06
C ALA A 135 -31.18 7.31 -32.11
N ASP A 136 -31.01 7.07 -33.42
CA ASP A 136 -31.27 8.02 -34.54
C ASP A 136 -30.32 9.24 -34.57
N GLU A 137 -29.29 9.29 -33.72
CA GLU A 137 -28.28 10.38 -33.71
C GLU A 137 -27.52 10.48 -35.04
N CYS A 138 -27.37 9.37 -35.75
CA CYS A 138 -26.66 9.32 -37.04
C CYS A 138 -27.44 9.95 -38.22
N LYS A 139 -28.66 10.46 -37.99
CA LYS A 139 -29.54 11.03 -39.01
C LYS A 139 -28.98 12.22 -39.78
N ASN A 140 -28.02 12.97 -39.24
CA ASN A 140 -27.44 14.15 -39.88
C ASN A 140 -25.90 14.11 -40.02
N LEU A 141 -25.27 12.92 -39.90
CA LEU A 141 -23.81 12.81 -40.05
C LEU A 141 -23.36 13.31 -41.42
N THR A 142 -22.37 14.20 -41.42
CA THR A 142 -21.75 14.79 -42.62
C THR A 142 -20.27 14.94 -42.34
N GLY A 143 -19.41 14.43 -43.23
CA GLY A 143 -17.98 14.26 -43.00
C GLY A 143 -17.55 12.78 -42.92
N THR A 144 -16.35 12.52 -42.43
CA THR A 144 -15.79 11.17 -42.29
C THR A 144 -15.93 10.68 -40.85
N PHE A 145 -16.32 9.42 -40.69
CA PHE A 145 -16.57 8.79 -39.39
C PHE A 145 -15.86 7.44 -39.31
N ASN A 146 -15.32 7.11 -38.14
CA ASN A 146 -14.90 5.74 -37.82
C ASN A 146 -16.00 5.11 -36.94
N CYS A 147 -16.56 3.99 -37.39
CA CYS A 147 -17.69 3.35 -36.73
C CYS A 147 -17.32 1.95 -36.22
N THR A 148 -17.78 1.62 -35.02
CA THR A 148 -17.69 0.29 -34.42
C THR A 148 -19.06 -0.05 -33.85
N ASP A 149 -19.66 -1.12 -34.36
CA ASP A 149 -20.84 -1.79 -33.81
C ASP A 149 -21.98 -0.78 -33.48
N GLY A 150 -22.28 0.09 -34.45
CA GLY A 150 -23.38 1.07 -34.40
C GLY A 150 -23.07 2.38 -33.68
N MET A 151 -21.84 2.55 -33.16
CA MET A 151 -21.32 3.80 -32.60
C MET A 151 -20.29 4.42 -33.54
N CYS A 152 -20.51 5.66 -33.98
CA CYS A 152 -19.64 6.38 -34.91
C CYS A 152 -18.96 7.57 -34.24
N ILE A 153 -17.65 7.72 -34.43
CA ILE A 153 -16.83 8.84 -33.99
C ILE A 153 -16.57 9.76 -35.18
N ASN A 154 -16.81 11.07 -35.06
CA ASN A 154 -16.43 12.04 -36.09
C ASN A 154 -14.91 12.14 -36.19
N ILE A 155 -14.35 11.98 -37.39
CA ILE A 155 -12.90 12.10 -37.64
C ILE A 155 -12.52 13.25 -38.59
N THR A 156 -13.52 13.95 -39.15
CA THR A 156 -13.39 14.98 -40.21
C THR A 156 -12.49 16.16 -39.86
N ASP A 157 -12.39 16.50 -38.58
CA ASP A 157 -11.70 17.71 -38.11
C ASP A 157 -10.21 17.44 -37.82
N ALA A 158 -9.84 16.17 -37.59
CA ALA A 158 -8.46 15.75 -37.33
C ALA A 158 -7.80 15.02 -38.52
N PHE A 159 -8.59 14.44 -39.44
CA PHE A 159 -8.10 13.67 -40.58
C PHE A 159 -8.69 14.08 -41.92
N GLU A 160 -7.84 14.09 -42.93
CA GLU A 160 -8.21 14.20 -44.34
C GLU A 160 -7.92 12.87 -45.04
N CYS A 161 -8.97 12.18 -45.48
CA CYS A 161 -8.87 10.84 -46.06
C CYS A 161 -9.07 10.87 -47.58
N VAL A 162 -8.05 10.44 -48.32
CA VAL A 162 -8.07 10.27 -49.77
C VAL A 162 -8.39 8.81 -50.10
N PHE A 163 -9.52 8.58 -50.78
CA PHE A 163 -10.01 7.25 -51.12
C PHE A 163 -10.62 7.20 -52.53
N LYS A 164 -10.53 6.04 -53.18
CA LYS A 164 -11.12 5.80 -54.52
C LYS A 164 -12.28 4.81 -54.50
N ASN A 165 -12.22 3.81 -53.62
CA ASN A 165 -13.20 2.73 -53.55
C ASN A 165 -14.18 2.98 -52.39
N THR A 166 -15.49 2.97 -52.67
CA THR A 166 -16.52 3.05 -51.63
C THR A 166 -17.67 2.08 -51.90
N ASP A 167 -18.31 1.62 -50.83
CA ASP A 167 -19.52 0.78 -50.92
C ASP A 167 -20.77 1.60 -51.32
N PRO A 168 -21.84 0.93 -51.81
CA PRO A 168 -23.13 1.55 -52.05
C PRO A 168 -23.65 2.36 -50.85
N PRO A 169 -24.35 3.48 -51.08
CA PRO A 169 -24.78 4.39 -50.01
C PRO A 169 -25.84 3.76 -49.09
N LEU A 170 -25.48 3.62 -47.82
CA LEU A 170 -26.32 3.16 -46.72
C LEU A 170 -27.03 4.37 -46.07
N LYS A 171 -28.31 4.24 -45.71
CA LYS A 171 -29.09 5.36 -45.16
C LYS A 171 -29.40 5.18 -43.68
N CYS A 172 -28.57 5.76 -42.81
CA CYS A 172 -28.70 5.70 -41.35
C CYS A 172 -29.72 6.69 -40.77
N SER A 173 -30.86 6.89 -41.45
CA SER A 173 -31.91 7.82 -41.01
C SER A 173 -33.31 7.21 -41.09
N GLY A 174 -34.07 7.33 -39.99
CA GLY A 174 -35.46 6.90 -39.91
C GLY A 174 -35.65 5.41 -39.62
N ARG A 175 -36.91 4.94 -39.65
CA ARG A 175 -37.34 3.70 -38.97
C ARG A 175 -36.68 2.40 -39.48
N ARG A 176 -36.27 2.32 -40.76
CA ARG A 176 -35.42 1.22 -41.29
C ARG A 176 -33.92 1.46 -41.11
N GLY A 177 -33.48 2.73 -41.09
CA GLY A 177 -32.07 3.13 -40.99
C GLY A 177 -31.39 2.65 -39.70
N LYS A 178 -32.16 2.52 -38.61
CA LYS A 178 -31.70 1.97 -37.33
C LYS A 178 -31.21 0.52 -37.43
N ILE A 179 -31.89 -0.31 -38.23
CA ILE A 179 -31.52 -1.72 -38.42
C ILE A 179 -30.31 -1.81 -39.35
N THR A 180 -30.27 -1.04 -40.44
CA THR A 180 -29.14 -1.08 -41.39
C THR A 180 -27.83 -0.56 -40.80
N CYS A 181 -27.87 0.26 -39.75
CA CYS A 181 -26.69 0.91 -39.17
C CYS A 181 -26.41 0.48 -37.72
N ILE A 182 -26.76 -0.76 -37.37
CA ILE A 182 -26.32 -1.39 -36.12
C ILE A 182 -24.97 -2.13 -36.30
N ASP A 183 -24.75 -2.79 -37.45
CA ASP A 183 -23.53 -3.58 -37.72
C ASP A 183 -22.44 -2.81 -38.49
N ILE A 184 -22.49 -1.47 -38.53
CA ILE A 184 -21.54 -0.67 -39.31
C ILE A 184 -20.16 -0.60 -38.62
N LYS A 185 -19.16 -1.21 -39.28
CA LYS A 185 -17.78 -1.31 -38.79
C LYS A 185 -16.75 -0.81 -39.82
N GLY A 186 -15.82 0.05 -39.38
CA GLY A 186 -14.76 0.67 -40.18
C GLY A 186 -15.04 2.14 -40.53
N LEU A 187 -14.26 2.70 -41.48
CA LEU A 187 -14.43 4.08 -41.95
C LEU A 187 -15.62 4.26 -42.89
N PHE A 188 -16.36 5.35 -42.71
CA PHE A 188 -17.48 5.77 -43.56
C PHE A 188 -17.35 7.25 -43.94
N SER A 189 -17.64 7.57 -45.20
CA SER A 189 -17.90 8.93 -45.67
C SER A 189 -19.41 9.18 -45.66
N CYS A 190 -19.87 10.10 -44.82
CA CYS A 190 -21.28 10.43 -44.62
C CYS A 190 -21.63 11.81 -45.17
N HIS A 191 -22.84 11.94 -45.69
CA HIS A 191 -23.45 13.22 -46.07
C HIS A 191 -24.93 13.22 -45.70
N ARG A 192 -25.34 14.08 -44.76
CA ARG A 192 -26.72 14.18 -44.24
C ARG A 192 -27.34 12.81 -43.89
N GLY A 193 -26.60 11.99 -43.12
CA GLY A 193 -27.04 10.66 -42.67
C GLY A 193 -27.13 9.58 -43.76
N THR A 194 -26.55 9.83 -44.94
CA THR A 194 -26.30 8.82 -45.97
C THR A 194 -24.81 8.54 -46.04
N CYS A 195 -24.39 7.32 -45.71
CA CYS A 195 -23.00 6.95 -45.48
C CYS A 195 -22.54 5.86 -46.45
N ARG A 196 -21.34 6.03 -47.03
CA ARG A 196 -20.66 5.01 -47.84
C ARG A 196 -19.46 4.49 -47.06
N LYS A 197 -19.31 3.17 -46.93
CA LYS A 197 -18.09 2.60 -46.32
C LYS A 197 -16.90 2.85 -47.26
N ILE A 198 -15.78 3.25 -46.69
CA ILE A 198 -14.53 3.45 -47.42
C ILE A 198 -13.81 2.10 -47.48
N ARG A 199 -13.46 1.63 -48.67
CA ARG A 199 -12.68 0.40 -48.86
C ARG A 199 -11.20 0.74 -49.03
N THR A 200 -10.34 -0.16 -48.54
CA THR A 200 -8.90 -0.10 -48.83
C THR A 200 -8.63 -0.29 -50.34
N PRO A 201 -7.54 0.28 -50.89
CA PRO A 201 -6.63 1.22 -50.24
C PRO A 201 -7.23 2.64 -50.12
N TYR A 202 -6.95 3.27 -48.98
CA TYR A 202 -7.16 4.70 -48.72
C TYR A 202 -5.95 5.21 -47.92
N ASN A 203 -5.65 6.52 -48.02
CA ASN A 203 -4.73 7.18 -47.09
C ASN A 203 -5.50 8.18 -46.23
N CYS A 204 -5.19 8.27 -44.95
CA CYS A 204 -5.74 9.28 -44.05
C CYS A 204 -4.59 10.04 -43.40
N ASP A 205 -4.38 11.28 -43.84
CA ASP A 205 -3.35 12.16 -43.31
C ASP A 205 -3.94 13.05 -42.21
N ARG A 206 -3.11 13.47 -41.24
CA ARG A 206 -3.56 14.43 -40.22
C ARG A 206 -3.88 15.76 -40.89
N ARG A 207 -5.04 16.33 -40.58
CA ARG A 207 -5.53 17.63 -41.08
C ARG A 207 -4.84 18.83 -40.40
N CYS A 208 -3.56 18.70 -40.06
CA CYS A 208 -2.75 19.79 -39.50
C CYS A 208 -2.16 20.64 -40.64
N VAL A 209 -3.05 21.40 -41.28
CA VAL A 209 -2.75 22.43 -42.29
C VAL A 209 -2.32 23.74 -41.60
N ASP A 210 -1.87 24.72 -42.39
CA ASP A 210 -1.54 26.09 -41.96
C ASP A 210 -0.42 26.19 -40.90
N ILE A 211 0.69 25.48 -41.07
CA ILE A 211 1.88 25.64 -40.22
C ILE A 211 2.71 26.83 -40.76
N PRO A 212 2.94 27.90 -39.96
CA PRO A 212 3.52 29.15 -40.45
C PRO A 212 5.05 29.08 -40.54
N THR A 213 5.55 28.60 -41.67
CA THR A 213 6.97 28.49 -42.01
C THR A 213 7.60 29.80 -42.51
N ARG A 214 6.80 30.81 -42.85
CA ARG A 214 7.29 32.15 -43.23
C ARG A 214 8.20 32.78 -42.17
N ASN A 215 9.39 33.21 -42.59
CA ASN A 215 10.43 33.81 -41.74
C ASN A 215 10.70 32.94 -40.50
N LYS A 216 11.10 31.69 -40.75
CA LYS A 216 11.58 30.71 -39.78
C LYS A 216 12.86 30.08 -40.33
N ASN A 217 13.84 29.85 -39.47
CA ASN A 217 15.06 29.09 -39.79
C ASN A 217 15.24 27.88 -38.86
N MET A 218 14.41 27.72 -37.83
CA MET A 218 14.40 26.58 -36.90
C MET A 218 13.03 25.89 -36.93
N ILE A 219 13.01 24.57 -37.10
CA ILE A 219 11.80 23.71 -37.02
C ILE A 219 12.09 22.49 -36.15
N LEU A 220 11.48 22.41 -34.97
CA LEU A 220 11.65 21.30 -34.02
C LEU A 220 10.36 20.50 -33.87
N LEU A 221 10.47 19.17 -33.87
CA LEU A 221 9.37 18.22 -33.78
C LEU A 221 9.37 17.50 -32.42
N SER A 222 8.38 17.80 -31.56
CA SER A 222 8.22 17.20 -30.22
C SER A 222 6.86 16.49 -30.13
N GLY A 223 6.86 15.19 -30.43
CA GLY A 223 5.65 14.39 -30.52
C GLY A 223 4.66 14.97 -31.53
N ASP A 224 3.47 15.35 -31.05
CA ASP A 224 2.41 15.98 -31.85
C ASP A 224 2.58 17.51 -32.02
N LYS A 225 3.69 18.10 -31.54
CA LYS A 225 3.95 19.55 -31.57
C LYS A 225 5.04 19.89 -32.57
N VAL A 226 4.79 20.91 -33.39
CA VAL A 226 5.80 21.60 -34.18
C VAL A 226 6.11 22.94 -33.51
N TYR A 227 7.39 23.19 -33.24
CA TYR A 227 7.89 24.47 -32.75
C TYR A 227 8.74 25.12 -33.84
N LEU A 228 8.41 26.34 -34.26
CA LEU A 228 9.11 27.08 -35.29
C LEU A 228 9.63 28.41 -34.73
N SER A 229 10.82 28.86 -35.15
CA SER A 229 11.36 30.18 -34.75
C SER A 229 12.38 30.70 -35.77
N GLN A 230 12.82 31.95 -35.58
CA GLN A 230 13.98 32.54 -36.25
C GLN A 230 15.06 32.84 -35.20
N CYS A 231 16.11 32.01 -35.13
CA CYS A 231 17.20 32.08 -34.14
C CYS A 231 18.55 32.30 -34.83
N SER A 232 19.53 32.92 -34.15
CA SER A 232 20.83 33.23 -34.77
C SER A 232 21.80 32.04 -34.79
N SER A 233 21.77 31.21 -33.76
CA SER A 233 22.65 30.06 -33.60
C SER A 233 22.11 29.03 -32.61
N ALA A 234 22.61 27.80 -32.72
CA ALA A 234 22.32 26.67 -31.84
C ALA A 234 23.61 26.18 -31.19
N ILE A 235 23.58 26.02 -29.86
CA ILE A 235 24.72 25.61 -29.03
C ILE A 235 24.34 24.31 -28.32
N ASP A 236 25.20 23.30 -28.41
CA ASP A 236 25.05 22.07 -27.64
C ASP A 236 25.36 22.31 -26.16
N MET A 237 24.44 21.89 -25.28
CA MET A 237 24.49 22.21 -23.85
C MET A 237 25.50 21.37 -23.07
N GLU A 238 25.97 20.24 -23.57
CA GLU A 238 26.94 19.38 -22.89
C GLU A 238 28.37 19.79 -23.27
N THR A 239 28.65 19.87 -24.57
CA THR A 239 29.96 20.20 -25.16
C THR A 239 30.26 21.70 -25.17
N LYS A 240 29.24 22.56 -25.06
CA LYS A 240 29.29 24.03 -25.21
C LYS A 240 29.80 24.50 -26.58
N GLN A 241 29.67 23.67 -27.62
CA GLN A 241 30.05 24.03 -28.99
C GLN A 241 28.86 24.57 -29.78
N GLU A 242 29.11 25.53 -30.68
CA GLU A 242 28.12 26.00 -31.65
C GLU A 242 27.99 24.95 -32.76
N VAL A 243 26.80 24.38 -32.94
CA VAL A 243 26.54 23.25 -33.84
C VAL A 243 25.83 23.65 -35.13
N TRP A 244 25.25 24.86 -35.18
CA TRP A 244 24.59 25.45 -36.35
C TRP A 244 24.46 26.97 -36.17
N ASN A 245 24.51 27.73 -37.27
CA ASN A 245 24.25 29.16 -37.29
C ASN A 245 23.41 29.61 -38.50
N GLU A 246 22.85 30.82 -38.40
CA GLU A 246 22.02 31.44 -39.44
C GLU A 246 22.80 31.82 -40.72
N ALA A 247 24.13 31.89 -40.67
CA ALA A 247 24.96 32.35 -41.79
C ALA A 247 25.01 31.38 -42.99
N GLU A 248 24.56 30.12 -42.81
CA GLU A 248 24.40 29.18 -43.92
C GLU A 248 23.10 29.36 -44.73
N ASP A 249 22.17 30.22 -44.28
CA ASP A 249 20.78 30.42 -44.78
C ASP A 249 19.95 29.13 -44.96
N LYS A 250 20.30 28.07 -44.22
CA LYS A 250 19.58 26.79 -44.18
C LYS A 250 18.67 26.71 -42.97
N VAL A 251 17.61 25.93 -43.12
CA VAL A 251 16.66 25.67 -42.04
C VAL A 251 17.09 24.43 -41.25
N ILE A 252 17.31 24.58 -39.94
CA ILE A 252 17.64 23.47 -39.05
C ILE A 252 16.36 22.70 -38.66
N MET A 253 16.41 21.37 -38.77
CA MET A 253 15.34 20.46 -38.39
C MET A 253 15.84 19.40 -37.40
N SER A 254 15.06 19.09 -36.36
CA SER A 254 15.40 18.04 -35.39
C SER A 254 14.15 17.52 -34.67
N SER A 255 14.16 16.26 -34.22
CA SER A 255 13.10 15.68 -33.39
C SER A 255 13.56 15.60 -31.93
N CYS A 256 12.90 16.31 -31.02
CA CYS A 256 13.33 16.43 -29.62
C CYS A 256 12.21 16.02 -28.65
N TYR A 257 12.55 15.41 -27.50
CA TYR A 257 11.55 15.01 -26.50
C TYR A 257 10.80 16.23 -25.93
N SER A 258 11.53 17.19 -25.38
CA SER A 258 10.96 18.35 -24.68
C SER A 258 11.54 19.66 -25.19
N ILE A 259 10.71 20.69 -25.31
CA ILE A 259 11.08 22.02 -25.79
C ILE A 259 10.50 23.07 -24.85
N GLN A 260 11.35 23.93 -24.30
CA GLN A 260 10.98 24.97 -23.33
C GLN A 260 11.53 26.33 -23.80
N ASN A 261 10.78 27.41 -23.53
CA ASN A 261 11.23 28.77 -23.82
C ASN A 261 11.75 29.40 -22.54
N THR A 262 13.05 29.70 -22.50
CA THR A 262 13.76 30.21 -21.32
C THR A 262 14.17 31.67 -21.52
N SER A 263 14.69 32.32 -20.47
CA SER A 263 15.27 33.68 -20.59
C SER A 263 16.58 33.73 -21.39
N LEU A 264 17.21 32.59 -21.69
CA LEU A 264 18.43 32.49 -22.50
C LEU A 264 18.13 32.16 -23.98
N GLY A 265 16.90 31.73 -24.29
CA GLY A 265 16.52 31.22 -25.61
C GLY A 265 15.66 29.95 -25.52
N ILE A 266 15.52 29.26 -26.64
CA ILE A 266 14.74 28.01 -26.71
C ILE A 266 15.66 26.85 -26.33
N GLU A 267 15.30 26.13 -25.28
CA GLU A 267 15.98 24.93 -24.81
C GLU A 267 15.23 23.70 -25.34
N ALA A 268 15.93 22.81 -26.05
CA ALA A 268 15.39 21.57 -26.60
C ALA A 268 16.21 20.38 -26.10
N ASN A 269 15.57 19.47 -25.39
CA ASN A 269 16.24 18.35 -24.71
C ASN A 269 15.91 17.00 -25.36
N ASP A 270 16.90 16.10 -25.38
CA ASP A 270 16.86 14.81 -26.07
C ASP A 270 16.46 14.94 -27.54
N CYS A 271 17.31 15.63 -28.31
CA CYS A 271 17.20 15.80 -29.75
C CYS A 271 17.89 14.65 -30.51
N VAL A 272 17.22 14.14 -31.55
CA VAL A 272 17.69 13.10 -32.46
C VAL A 272 17.36 13.44 -33.91
N ASN A 273 18.08 12.82 -34.85
CA ASN A 273 17.96 12.97 -36.30
C ASN A 273 18.17 14.42 -36.79
N GLY A 274 19.16 15.12 -36.21
CA GLY A 274 19.46 16.52 -36.56
C GLY A 274 19.83 16.65 -38.03
N SER A 275 19.23 17.62 -38.72
CA SER A 275 19.38 17.80 -40.17
C SER A 275 19.23 19.26 -40.61
N VAL A 276 19.66 19.54 -41.84
CA VAL A 276 19.50 20.86 -42.48
C VAL A 276 18.76 20.75 -43.80
N LEU A 277 17.86 21.70 -44.05
CA LEU A 277 17.02 21.80 -45.24
C LEU A 277 17.31 23.10 -45.99
N GLU A 278 17.32 23.04 -47.32
CA GLU A 278 17.45 24.23 -48.16
C GLU A 278 16.15 25.06 -48.10
N LYS A 279 16.28 26.37 -47.91
CA LYS A 279 15.17 27.31 -47.67
C LYS A 279 14.15 27.38 -48.83
N THR A 280 14.54 26.96 -50.03
CA THR A 280 13.68 26.88 -51.23
C THR A 280 12.60 25.80 -51.15
N GLU A 281 12.77 24.78 -50.31
CA GLU A 281 11.82 23.67 -50.16
C GLU A 281 10.61 24.01 -49.27
N LEU A 282 10.57 25.23 -48.70
CA LEU A 282 9.52 25.68 -47.80
C LEU A 282 8.69 26.82 -48.39
N THR A 283 7.37 26.62 -48.39
CA THR A 283 6.37 27.66 -48.63
C THR A 283 6.07 28.47 -47.36
N ASP A 284 5.42 29.63 -47.49
CA ASP A 284 4.99 30.47 -46.35
C ASP A 284 4.12 29.72 -45.32
N LEU A 285 3.33 28.76 -45.81
CA LEU A 285 2.48 27.85 -45.03
C LEU A 285 2.70 26.41 -45.50
N THR A 286 2.77 25.47 -44.56
CA THR A 286 3.00 24.03 -44.82
C THR A 286 2.02 23.15 -44.01
N ASN A 287 2.05 21.83 -44.22
CA ASN A 287 1.30 20.85 -43.41
C ASN A 287 2.25 19.87 -42.71
N PHE A 288 1.76 19.19 -41.66
CA PHE A 288 2.57 18.31 -40.81
C PHE A 288 3.18 17.13 -41.56
N THR A 289 2.44 16.52 -42.48
CA THR A 289 2.90 15.37 -43.27
C THR A 289 4.06 15.76 -44.19
N TYR A 290 3.99 16.92 -44.85
CA TYR A 290 5.06 17.43 -45.70
C TYR A 290 6.30 17.83 -44.90
N LEU A 291 6.15 18.50 -43.73
CA LEU A 291 7.29 18.77 -42.84
C LEU A 291 7.96 17.48 -42.34
N SER A 292 7.18 16.44 -42.05
CA SER A 292 7.71 15.13 -41.66
C SER A 292 8.47 14.46 -42.81
N TYR A 293 7.92 14.51 -44.03
CA TYR A 293 8.59 14.03 -45.24
C TYR A 293 9.89 14.78 -45.51
N LEU A 294 9.90 16.12 -45.42
CA LEU A 294 11.09 16.95 -45.58
C LEU A 294 12.17 16.56 -44.56
N HIS A 295 11.80 16.38 -43.28
CA HIS A 295 12.74 15.99 -42.22
C HIS A 295 13.37 14.61 -42.47
N TYR A 296 12.60 13.60 -42.87
CA TYR A 296 13.10 12.23 -43.00
C TYR A 296 13.62 11.83 -44.39
N ALA A 297 13.26 12.54 -45.47
CA ALA A 297 13.56 12.13 -46.85
C ALA A 297 14.27 13.18 -47.72
N VAL A 298 14.28 14.47 -47.35
CA VAL A 298 14.84 15.55 -48.17
C VAL A 298 15.98 16.31 -47.48
N SER A 299 15.85 16.56 -46.18
CA SER A 299 16.87 17.26 -45.39
C SER A 299 18.13 16.40 -45.21
N LYS A 300 19.29 17.06 -45.16
CA LYS A 300 20.60 16.40 -45.07
C LYS A 300 20.94 16.16 -43.59
N PRO A 301 21.12 14.92 -43.12
CA PRO A 301 21.41 14.65 -41.71
C PRO A 301 22.82 15.12 -41.32
N VAL A 302 22.92 15.79 -40.17
CA VAL A 302 24.14 16.38 -39.61
C VAL A 302 24.30 15.89 -38.17
N LYS A 303 25.10 14.83 -37.97
CA LYS A 303 25.28 14.17 -36.65
C LYS A 303 25.81 15.09 -35.55
N VAL A 304 26.44 16.22 -35.91
CA VAL A 304 26.96 17.24 -34.99
C VAL A 304 25.81 18.03 -34.33
N ILE A 305 24.67 18.19 -35.02
CA ILE A 305 23.49 18.86 -34.47
C ILE A 305 22.75 17.92 -33.52
N ALA A 306 22.43 16.72 -33.99
CA ALA A 306 21.91 15.65 -33.16
C ALA A 306 22.22 14.27 -33.77
N PRO A 307 22.52 13.25 -32.94
CA PRO A 307 22.79 11.89 -33.41
C PRO A 307 21.59 11.26 -34.11
N LEU A 308 21.84 10.29 -35.00
CA LEU A 308 20.78 9.48 -35.59
C LEU A 308 20.19 8.54 -34.53
N GLU A 309 18.87 8.35 -34.53
CA GLU A 309 18.19 7.51 -33.54
C GLU A 309 18.66 6.05 -33.59
N SER A 310 19.05 5.54 -34.77
CA SER A 310 19.68 4.23 -34.98
C SER A 310 20.98 4.02 -34.21
N ASP A 311 21.73 5.10 -34.00
CA ASP A 311 23.09 5.04 -33.43
C ASP A 311 23.05 5.06 -31.90
N LEU A 312 21.88 5.39 -31.32
CA LEU A 312 21.61 5.40 -29.88
C LEU A 312 20.86 4.14 -29.40
N THR A 313 20.37 3.30 -30.31
CA THR A 313 19.56 2.11 -29.99
C THR A 313 20.32 1.09 -29.14
N MET A 314 19.74 0.72 -28.00
CA MET A 314 20.25 -0.35 -27.12
C MET A 314 19.41 -1.63 -27.23
N SER A 315 18.07 -1.50 -27.31
CA SER A 315 17.17 -2.64 -27.54
C SER A 315 15.99 -2.22 -28.42
N ASN A 316 15.75 -2.99 -29.49
CA ASN A 316 14.61 -2.77 -30.38
C ASN A 316 13.26 -3.06 -29.70
N GLU A 317 13.24 -3.96 -28.71
CA GLU A 317 12.03 -4.37 -28.01
C GLU A 317 12.29 -4.72 -26.55
N SER A 318 11.65 -3.97 -25.66
CA SER A 318 11.71 -4.12 -24.21
C SER A 318 10.30 -4.04 -23.63
N ARG A 319 9.99 -4.81 -22.59
CA ARG A 319 8.69 -4.77 -21.90
C ARG A 319 8.64 -3.57 -20.97
N LEU A 320 7.71 -2.63 -21.19
CA LEU A 320 7.52 -1.51 -20.28
C LEU A 320 6.65 -1.94 -19.08
N MET A 321 7.08 -1.59 -17.87
CA MET A 321 6.32 -1.73 -16.63
C MET A 321 6.21 -0.36 -15.93
N ILE A 322 5.10 -0.11 -15.22
CA ILE A 322 4.96 1.12 -14.41
C ILE A 322 6.01 1.21 -13.29
N ASN A 323 6.28 0.09 -12.62
CA ASN A 323 7.29 -0.09 -11.57
C ASN A 323 7.90 -1.51 -11.67
N LEU A 324 8.71 -1.92 -10.69
CA LEU A 324 9.34 -3.26 -10.64
C LEU A 324 8.34 -4.43 -10.58
N GLU A 325 7.12 -4.22 -10.11
CA GLU A 325 6.12 -5.28 -9.88
C GLU A 325 5.00 -5.27 -10.94
N GLY A 326 4.98 -4.26 -11.82
CA GLY A 326 4.00 -4.11 -12.90
C GLY A 326 2.61 -3.64 -12.44
N CYS A 327 2.49 -3.09 -11.23
CA CYS A 327 1.20 -2.89 -10.57
C CYS A 327 1.17 -1.71 -9.58
N VAL A 328 -0.02 -1.25 -9.22
CA VAL A 328 -0.27 -0.22 -8.21
C VAL A 328 -1.38 -0.65 -7.24
N ASN A 329 -1.44 -0.03 -6.06
CA ASN A 329 -2.42 -0.34 -5.01
C ASN A 329 -3.26 0.90 -4.63
N THR A 330 -3.45 1.81 -5.58
CA THR A 330 -4.07 3.13 -5.40
C THR A 330 -5.38 3.18 -6.17
N LEU A 331 -6.50 3.41 -5.46
CA LEU A 331 -7.84 3.60 -6.01
C LEU A 331 -7.99 4.96 -6.73
N GLN A 332 -7.07 5.26 -7.64
CA GLN A 332 -6.93 6.55 -8.32
C GLN A 332 -6.85 6.41 -9.86
N ASP A 333 -7.19 5.24 -10.41
CA ASP A 333 -7.11 4.90 -11.83
C ASP A 333 -5.71 5.16 -12.45
N GLU A 334 -4.64 5.00 -11.66
CA GLU A 334 -3.27 5.31 -12.10
C GLU A 334 -2.84 4.46 -13.31
N CYS A 335 -3.27 3.20 -13.42
CA CYS A 335 -3.02 2.43 -14.64
C CYS A 335 -3.75 2.99 -15.86
N LYS A 336 -4.92 3.61 -15.69
CA LYS A 336 -5.65 4.22 -16.81
C LYS A 336 -4.89 5.42 -17.36
N GLU A 337 -4.40 6.30 -16.49
CA GLU A 337 -3.58 7.45 -16.91
C GLU A 337 -2.25 7.00 -17.52
N PHE A 338 -1.56 6.05 -16.89
CA PHE A 338 -0.33 5.45 -17.42
C PHE A 338 -0.51 4.85 -18.81
N LEU A 339 -1.57 4.06 -19.03
CA LEU A 339 -1.84 3.46 -20.33
C LEU A 339 -2.24 4.51 -21.39
N LYS A 340 -2.88 5.62 -20.99
CA LYS A 340 -3.22 6.76 -21.88
C LYS A 340 -2.00 7.60 -22.27
N GLU A 341 -1.02 7.78 -21.37
CA GLU A 341 0.20 8.53 -21.67
C GLU A 341 1.23 7.68 -22.44
N PHE A 342 1.59 6.51 -21.89
CA PHE A 342 2.70 5.68 -22.36
C PHE A 342 2.30 4.73 -23.50
N GLY A 343 1.01 4.40 -23.66
CA GLY A 343 0.51 3.43 -24.64
C GLY A 343 0.44 3.90 -26.10
N LYS A 344 0.90 5.12 -26.42
CA LYS A 344 0.80 5.68 -27.79
C LYS A 344 1.88 5.07 -28.70
N ASP A 345 1.50 4.11 -29.54
CA ASP A 345 2.38 3.48 -30.54
C ASP A 345 2.33 4.12 -31.95
N GLY A 346 1.35 5.01 -32.16
CA GLY A 346 1.12 5.74 -33.39
C GLY A 346 0.14 5.08 -34.37
N THR A 347 -0.54 4.01 -33.99
CA THR A 347 -1.61 3.38 -34.80
C THR A 347 -2.80 4.32 -35.06
N ASP A 348 -3.18 5.15 -34.07
CA ASP A 348 -4.16 6.25 -34.19
C ASP A 348 -3.63 7.44 -35.02
N HIS A 349 -2.56 7.26 -35.82
CA HIS A 349 -1.72 8.29 -36.44
C HIS A 349 -1.10 9.33 -35.48
N ASN A 350 -1.37 9.26 -34.17
CA ASN A 350 -0.75 10.05 -33.10
C ASN A 350 0.79 9.84 -33.09
N ALA A 351 1.53 10.74 -32.43
CA ALA A 351 2.96 10.53 -32.27
C ALA A 351 3.22 9.41 -31.26
N ARG A 352 4.31 8.67 -31.46
CA ARG A 352 4.78 7.67 -30.48
C ARG A 352 5.12 8.36 -29.17
N ALA A 353 4.69 7.76 -28.06
CA ALA A 353 5.09 8.20 -26.74
C ALA A 353 6.61 8.05 -26.60
N ARG A 354 7.30 9.17 -26.32
CA ARG A 354 8.70 9.22 -25.87
C ARG A 354 8.71 9.68 -24.42
N PHE A 355 9.50 9.03 -23.58
CA PHE A 355 9.58 9.32 -22.15
C PHE A 355 10.88 8.76 -21.54
N PRO A 356 11.36 9.36 -20.43
CA PRO A 356 12.42 8.77 -19.63
C PRO A 356 11.98 7.42 -19.04
N CYS A 357 12.91 6.46 -18.99
CA CYS A 357 12.72 5.14 -18.42
C CYS A 357 14.03 4.59 -17.85
N PHE A 358 13.91 3.57 -17.01
CA PHE A 358 15.02 2.98 -16.27
C PHE A 358 15.18 1.50 -16.66
N TYR A 359 16.42 1.02 -16.77
CA TYR A 359 16.74 -0.34 -17.24
C TYR A 359 17.87 -0.96 -16.42
N SER A 360 17.95 -2.28 -16.42
CA SER A 360 19.07 -3.04 -15.85
C SER A 360 20.07 -3.40 -16.94
N LYS A 361 21.36 -3.10 -16.73
CA LYS A 361 22.45 -3.46 -17.66
C LYS A 361 22.62 -4.98 -17.80
N SER A 362 22.10 -5.76 -16.86
CA SER A 362 22.05 -7.23 -16.91
C SER A 362 20.84 -7.77 -17.68
N GLN A 363 19.75 -7.01 -17.77
CA GLN A 363 18.48 -7.47 -18.33
C GLN A 363 17.70 -6.33 -19.01
N MET A 364 18.00 -6.08 -20.28
CA MET A 364 17.31 -5.06 -21.10
C MET A 364 15.91 -5.49 -21.57
N THR A 365 15.47 -6.72 -21.31
CA THR A 365 14.16 -7.24 -21.75
C THR A 365 12.97 -6.61 -21.01
N GLN A 366 13.20 -5.96 -19.87
CA GLN A 366 12.21 -5.25 -19.08
C GLN A 366 12.76 -3.90 -18.67
N VAL A 367 11.93 -2.87 -18.78
CA VAL A 367 12.26 -1.48 -18.41
C VAL A 367 11.11 -0.88 -17.63
N VAL A 368 11.43 0.07 -16.76
CA VAL A 368 10.53 0.62 -15.75
C VAL A 368 10.32 2.11 -15.98
N ALA A 369 9.08 2.58 -15.93
CA ALA A 369 8.77 4.01 -16.06
C ALA A 369 9.06 4.80 -14.78
N ARG A 370 8.74 4.25 -13.60
CA ARG A 370 8.91 4.92 -12.31
C ARG A 370 9.91 4.16 -11.43
N PHE A 371 11.11 4.70 -11.26
CA PHE A 371 12.15 4.19 -10.36
C PHE A 371 12.79 5.37 -9.60
N ASN A 372 13.00 5.23 -8.29
CA ASN A 372 13.67 6.24 -7.46
C ASN A 372 14.27 5.59 -6.21
N LEU A 373 15.57 5.26 -6.27
CA LEU A 373 16.20 4.48 -5.20
C LEU A 373 16.36 5.29 -3.90
N GLU A 374 16.61 6.60 -3.98
CA GLU A 374 16.74 7.49 -2.81
C GLU A 374 15.49 7.47 -1.92
N THR A 375 14.30 7.61 -2.52
CA THR A 375 13.02 7.59 -1.78
C THR A 375 12.76 6.21 -1.19
N THR A 376 13.01 5.14 -1.95
CA THR A 376 12.89 3.76 -1.45
C THR A 376 13.86 3.50 -0.28
N TYR A 377 15.10 3.98 -0.36
CA TYR A 377 16.09 3.86 0.71
C TYR A 377 15.69 4.67 1.95
N ARG A 378 15.20 5.91 1.78
CA ARG A 378 14.71 6.74 2.89
C ARG A 378 13.51 6.10 3.59
N GLN A 379 12.55 5.56 2.83
CA GLN A 379 11.41 4.79 3.37
C GLN A 379 11.86 3.51 4.08
N PHE A 380 12.81 2.78 3.51
CA PHE A 380 13.40 1.58 4.12
C PHE A 380 14.09 1.88 5.46
N VAL A 381 14.92 2.93 5.52
CA VAL A 381 15.60 3.37 6.75
C VAL A 381 14.57 3.73 7.82
N VAL A 382 13.58 4.56 7.49
CA VAL A 382 12.53 4.96 8.45
C VAL A 382 11.71 3.75 8.93
N GLY A 383 11.24 2.91 8.00
CA GLY A 383 10.40 1.75 8.29
C GLY A 383 11.12 0.60 9.00
N PHE A 384 12.44 0.47 8.85
CA PHE A 384 13.23 -0.55 9.56
C PHE A 384 13.71 -0.05 10.93
N PHE A 385 14.31 1.13 11.01
CA PHE A 385 14.95 1.59 12.24
C PHE A 385 13.95 2.04 13.31
N ILE A 386 12.85 2.73 12.97
CA ILE A 386 11.91 3.23 14.00
C ILE A 386 11.27 2.08 14.80
N PRO A 387 10.65 1.05 14.19
CA PRO A 387 10.07 -0.06 14.95
C PRO A 387 11.12 -0.87 15.71
N THR A 388 12.31 -1.07 15.12
CA THR A 388 13.41 -1.83 15.76
C THR A 388 13.97 -1.11 16.98
N ILE A 389 14.13 0.22 16.91
CA ILE A 389 14.59 1.05 18.03
C ILE A 389 13.52 1.12 19.12
N LEU A 390 12.24 1.30 18.76
CA LEU A 390 11.14 1.29 19.74
C LEU A 390 11.01 -0.07 20.44
N PHE A 391 11.06 -1.17 19.70
CA PHE A 391 11.09 -2.54 20.25
C PHE A 391 12.27 -2.72 21.21
N GLY A 392 13.48 -2.32 20.80
CA GLY A 392 14.69 -2.42 21.62
C GLY A 392 14.62 -1.60 22.90
N ILE A 393 14.15 -0.35 22.82
CA ILE A 393 13.96 0.52 23.98
C ILE A 393 12.90 -0.07 24.92
N SER A 394 11.72 -0.44 24.42
CA SER A 394 10.65 -1.03 25.24
C SER A 394 11.06 -2.36 25.90
N CYS A 395 11.83 -3.19 25.20
CA CYS A 395 12.38 -4.41 25.78
C CYS A 395 13.36 -4.10 26.93
N MET A 396 14.29 -3.15 26.72
CA MET A 396 15.26 -2.75 27.73
C MET A 396 14.62 -2.03 28.94
N THR A 397 13.59 -1.20 28.74
CA THR A 397 12.86 -0.58 29.86
C THR A 397 12.07 -1.61 30.65
N LEU A 398 11.43 -2.59 30.01
CA LEU A 398 10.72 -3.68 30.72
C LEU A 398 11.70 -4.55 31.53
N ILE A 399 12.85 -4.92 30.97
CA ILE A 399 13.92 -5.65 31.69
C ILE A 399 14.47 -4.82 32.86
N PHE A 400 14.66 -3.51 32.67
CA PHE A 400 15.12 -2.60 33.73
C PHE A 400 14.08 -2.46 34.84
N CYS A 401 12.80 -2.27 34.51
CA CYS A 401 11.69 -2.26 35.47
C CYS A 401 11.62 -3.58 36.25
N GLN A 402 11.72 -4.73 35.59
CA GLN A 402 11.75 -6.05 36.24
C GLN A 402 12.91 -6.20 37.24
N ARG A 403 14.06 -5.56 37.00
CA ARG A 403 15.23 -5.64 37.89
C ARG A 403 15.30 -4.55 38.97
N THR A 404 14.58 -3.44 38.82
CA THR A 404 14.71 -2.27 39.72
C THR A 404 13.46 -1.97 40.53
N ILE A 405 12.29 -2.44 40.12
CA ILE A 405 11.05 -2.33 40.89
C ILE A 405 11.00 -3.50 41.88
N HIS A 406 11.24 -3.21 43.15
CA HIS A 406 10.90 -4.14 44.22
C HIS A 406 9.51 -3.79 44.75
N VAL A 407 8.64 -4.81 44.87
CA VAL A 407 7.44 -4.70 45.69
C VAL A 407 7.90 -4.87 47.14
N GLY A 408 7.86 -3.78 47.92
CA GLY A 408 8.13 -3.84 49.35
C GLY A 408 6.94 -4.41 50.13
N ASP A 409 7.15 -4.68 51.42
CA ASP A 409 6.15 -5.29 52.31
C ASP A 409 4.90 -4.40 52.52
N ASP A 410 4.95 -3.13 52.09
CA ASP A 410 3.81 -2.23 52.02
C ASP A 410 3.07 -2.25 50.66
N ALA A 411 3.27 -3.29 49.85
CA ALA A 411 2.74 -3.50 48.50
C ALA A 411 2.98 -2.36 47.49
N LYS A 412 3.82 -1.37 47.83
CA LYS A 412 4.21 -0.29 46.93
C LYS A 412 5.37 -0.71 46.05
N MET A 413 5.27 -0.35 44.77
CA MET A 413 6.40 -0.37 43.85
C MET A 413 7.40 0.72 44.28
N ARG A 414 8.63 0.32 44.59
CA ARG A 414 9.73 1.25 44.91
C ARG A 414 10.92 0.94 44.00
N PHE A 415 11.54 1.98 43.44
CA PHE A 415 12.81 1.83 42.73
C PHE A 415 13.92 1.57 43.74
N VAL A 416 14.50 0.36 43.72
CA VAL A 416 15.69 0.02 44.52
C VAL A 416 16.93 0.52 43.78
N GLY A 417 17.09 1.85 43.77
CA GLY A 417 18.37 2.47 43.44
C GLY A 417 19.36 2.20 44.56
N CYS A 418 20.58 1.76 44.22
CA CYS A 418 21.67 1.58 45.19
C CYS A 418 22.21 2.95 45.64
N GLY A 419 21.46 3.65 46.50
CA GLY A 419 21.78 4.97 47.04
C GLY A 419 21.71 4.96 48.57
N ASN A 420 22.85 4.74 49.22
CA ASN A 420 22.91 4.57 50.67
C ASN A 420 23.00 5.95 51.38
N THR A 421 21.85 6.58 51.64
CA THR A 421 21.74 7.79 52.47
C THR A 421 20.59 7.66 53.46
N ASN A 422 20.91 7.61 54.76
CA ASN A 422 19.92 7.53 55.84
C ASN A 422 19.05 8.79 55.89
N PRO A 423 17.73 8.69 56.16
CA PRO A 423 16.90 9.85 56.41
C PRO A 423 17.32 10.54 57.72
N THR A 424 17.55 11.85 57.67
CA THR A 424 18.02 12.65 58.81
C THR A 424 16.92 12.87 59.84
N VAL A 425 17.20 12.58 61.10
CA VAL A 425 16.43 13.13 62.23
C VAL A 425 16.78 14.61 62.37
N ALA A 426 15.85 15.49 62.01
CA ALA A 426 15.95 16.93 62.26
C ALA A 426 14.89 17.33 63.30
N ASN A 427 15.36 17.82 64.46
CA ASN A 427 14.47 18.29 65.52
C ASN A 427 13.98 19.72 65.21
N GLY A 428 12.79 20.09 65.69
CA GLY A 428 12.02 21.20 65.10
C GLY A 428 12.19 22.60 65.72
N SER A 429 11.55 23.55 65.03
CA SER A 429 11.04 24.87 65.47
C SER A 429 11.76 26.16 65.02
N ASN A 430 10.91 27.07 64.53
CA ASN A 430 11.00 28.54 64.45
C ASN A 430 12.08 29.25 63.59
N GLY A 431 11.62 29.73 62.42
CA GLY A 431 12.02 31.01 61.83
C GLY A 431 10.77 31.73 61.30
N SER A 432 10.59 33.01 61.64
CA SER A 432 9.35 33.77 61.34
C SER A 432 9.63 35.14 60.70
N GLY A 433 8.99 35.43 59.57
CA GLY A 433 8.90 36.77 58.96
C GLY A 433 10.10 37.21 58.11
N GLY A 434 9.88 38.11 57.13
CA GLY A 434 10.97 38.63 56.27
C GLY A 434 10.55 39.68 55.22
N GLY A 435 9.78 39.29 54.20
CA GLY A 435 9.09 40.19 53.24
C GLY A 435 9.93 40.90 52.15
N GLY A 436 9.21 41.48 51.16
CA GLY A 436 9.72 42.43 50.15
C GLY A 436 10.10 41.84 48.77
N GLY A 437 9.54 42.25 47.63
CA GLY A 437 8.30 43.03 47.40
C GLY A 437 8.48 44.49 46.93
N GLY A 438 8.06 44.79 45.68
CA GLY A 438 7.97 46.13 45.06
C GLY A 438 8.51 46.14 43.62
N LEU A 439 7.96 46.85 42.63
CA LEU A 439 6.74 47.69 42.48
C LEU A 439 6.03 47.27 41.14
N GLY A 440 4.82 47.66 40.71
CA GLY A 440 4.07 48.93 40.79
C GLY A 440 4.51 49.90 39.66
N GLY A 441 3.65 50.56 38.88
CA GLY A 441 2.18 50.55 38.74
C GLY A 441 1.67 51.75 37.89
N GLU A 442 0.53 51.59 37.19
CA GLU A 442 -0.36 52.61 36.55
C GLU A 442 0.15 53.66 35.51
N ASP A 443 -0.57 53.69 34.38
CA ASP A 443 -1.08 54.79 33.53
C ASP A 443 -0.31 56.11 33.24
N GLY A 444 -0.32 56.47 31.96
CA GLY A 444 -0.04 57.83 31.46
C GLY A 444 -0.55 58.03 30.02
N LEU A 445 -1.25 59.14 29.74
CA LEU A 445 -1.77 59.46 28.40
C LEU A 445 -0.68 60.04 27.48
N GLY A 446 -0.74 59.75 26.17
CA GLY A 446 0.10 60.37 25.15
C GLY A 446 -0.30 59.97 23.72
N ASP A 447 -0.82 60.92 22.95
CA ASP A 447 -1.22 60.76 21.54
C ASP A 447 0.00 60.85 20.57
N GLY A 448 -0.16 60.41 19.32
CA GLY A 448 0.68 60.91 18.21
C GLY A 448 1.51 59.91 17.37
N GLY A 449 0.84 59.13 16.51
CA GLY A 449 1.10 59.16 15.05
C GLY A 449 2.32 58.47 14.38
N VAL A 450 2.00 57.79 13.26
CA VAL A 450 2.78 57.69 11.99
C VAL A 450 4.08 56.87 11.96
N GLY A 451 4.25 56.05 10.89
CA GLY A 451 5.57 55.82 10.28
C GLY A 451 5.92 54.39 9.86
N GLY A 452 5.40 53.91 8.73
CA GLY A 452 5.73 52.60 8.16
C GLY A 452 7.11 52.47 7.48
N ALA A 453 7.31 51.30 6.85
CA ALA A 453 8.48 50.82 6.10
C ALA A 453 9.76 50.51 6.93
N GLY A 454 10.62 49.57 6.54
CA GLY A 454 10.50 48.59 5.44
C GLY A 454 11.83 48.30 4.71
N ALA A 455 12.07 47.01 4.40
CA ALA A 455 13.08 46.48 3.47
C ALA A 455 14.58 46.63 3.79
N GLY A 456 15.38 45.72 3.22
CA GLY A 456 16.85 45.63 3.32
C GLY A 456 17.29 44.19 3.63
N LYS A 457 17.66 43.33 2.67
CA LYS A 457 18.86 43.31 1.80
C LYS A 457 20.20 43.06 2.54
N GLN A 458 21.21 42.38 1.98
CA GLN A 458 21.31 41.32 0.94
C GLN A 458 22.80 40.93 0.79
N ALA A 459 23.15 39.63 0.74
CA ALA A 459 24.48 39.13 0.34
C ALA A 459 25.68 39.59 1.24
N LYS A 460 26.96 39.18 1.06
CA LYS A 460 27.60 38.32 0.03
C LYS A 460 28.82 37.57 0.63
N ALA A 461 29.43 36.71 -0.18
CA ALA A 461 30.68 35.92 -0.04
C ALA A 461 31.89 36.63 0.68
N ASN A 462 32.99 35.97 1.07
CA ASN A 462 33.69 34.90 0.35
C ASN A 462 34.74 34.10 1.16
N SER A 463 35.21 32.98 0.59
CA SER A 463 36.48 32.21 0.75
C SER A 463 37.40 32.36 1.98
N GLY A 464 37.93 31.22 2.49
CA GLY A 464 39.15 31.19 3.32
C GLY A 464 39.50 29.81 3.90
N ASP A 465 40.54 29.17 3.37
CA ASP A 465 41.10 27.85 3.74
C ASP A 465 41.65 27.75 5.19
N GLY A 466 41.78 26.53 5.73
CA GLY A 466 42.42 26.23 7.03
C GLY A 466 41.76 25.11 7.84
N GLY A 467 42.43 23.97 8.00
CA GLY A 467 41.90 22.79 8.70
C GLY A 467 42.11 22.74 10.22
N GLY A 468 41.24 22.01 10.93
CA GLY A 468 41.37 21.71 12.35
C GLY A 468 40.40 20.60 12.79
N GLY A 469 40.86 19.63 13.59
CA GLY A 469 40.08 18.44 13.96
C GLY A 469 38.97 18.71 14.99
N GLY A 470 37.72 18.32 14.68
CA GLY A 470 36.53 18.68 15.46
C GLY A 470 35.71 17.53 16.07
N ASP A 471 36.01 16.25 15.80
CA ASP A 471 35.20 15.12 16.26
C ASP A 471 36.04 14.10 17.05
N SER A 472 36.22 14.37 18.35
CA SER A 472 37.07 13.52 19.23
C SER A 472 36.69 13.55 20.72
N ILE A 473 35.52 14.10 21.04
CA ILE A 473 35.00 14.24 22.42
C ILE A 473 33.88 13.22 22.69
N LEU A 474 32.95 13.01 21.76
CA LEU A 474 31.82 12.08 21.95
C LEU A 474 32.28 10.62 22.10
N LEU A 475 33.12 10.15 21.17
CA LEU A 475 33.72 8.80 21.19
C LEU A 475 34.61 8.53 22.42
N ARG A 476 35.24 9.58 22.98
CA ARG A 476 36.19 9.43 24.11
C ARG A 476 35.48 9.17 25.44
N ASN A 477 34.20 9.55 25.56
CA ASN A 477 33.38 9.27 26.75
C ASN A 477 32.75 7.86 26.73
N ILE A 478 32.39 7.34 25.55
CA ILE A 478 31.81 5.99 25.40
C ILE A 478 32.83 4.92 25.84
N CYS A 479 34.10 5.06 25.45
CA CYS A 479 35.17 4.13 25.82
C CYS A 479 35.60 4.16 27.30
N LYS A 480 35.07 5.05 28.15
CA LYS A 480 35.40 5.08 29.59
C LYS A 480 34.46 4.27 30.48
N ASN A 481 33.18 4.13 30.14
CA ASN A 481 32.23 3.34 30.94
C ASN A 481 32.20 1.84 30.59
N LEU A 482 32.73 1.44 29.44
CA LEU A 482 32.77 0.04 28.97
C LEU A 482 33.93 -0.80 29.54
N ARG A 483 34.57 -0.37 30.64
CA ARG A 483 35.73 -1.08 31.24
C ARG A 483 35.49 -1.68 32.64
N ASN A 484 34.25 -1.62 33.17
CA ASN A 484 33.91 -2.12 34.51
C ASN A 484 33.06 -3.41 34.53
N PHE A 485 32.70 -3.98 33.37
CA PHE A 485 32.17 -5.34 33.27
C PHE A 485 33.05 -6.15 32.33
N GLY A 486 34.05 -6.83 32.90
CA GLY A 486 34.95 -7.68 32.13
C GLY A 486 34.30 -9.01 31.79
N LEU A 487 33.94 -9.21 30.52
CA LEU A 487 33.90 -10.51 29.86
C LEU A 487 33.81 -10.31 28.33
N CYS A 488 34.92 -10.53 27.64
CA CYS A 488 34.96 -10.64 26.18
C CYS A 488 36.15 -11.52 25.82
N GLU A 489 35.88 -12.77 25.44
CA GLU A 489 36.87 -13.65 24.81
C GLU A 489 36.42 -13.98 23.39
N SER A 490 37.34 -13.72 22.45
CA SER A 490 37.45 -14.27 21.09
C SER A 490 36.18 -14.53 20.26
N ALA A 491 36.02 -13.77 19.17
CA ALA A 491 35.15 -14.14 18.05
C ALA A 491 35.82 -15.17 17.12
N SER A 492 35.05 -16.13 16.58
CA SER A 492 35.39 -16.75 15.28
C SER A 492 34.18 -17.41 14.57
N SER A 493 33.98 -17.00 13.32
CA SER A 493 33.52 -17.76 12.15
C SER A 493 32.59 -19.01 12.26
N SER A 494 31.43 -18.89 11.59
CA SER A 494 30.90 -19.85 10.58
C SER A 494 30.20 -21.18 10.95
N THR A 495 29.42 -21.64 9.96
CA THR A 495 28.80 -22.97 9.73
C THR A 495 27.38 -23.21 10.26
N LEU A 496 26.78 -24.31 9.76
CA LEU A 496 25.35 -24.54 9.55
C LEU A 496 24.87 -25.79 10.31
N SER A 497 23.54 -25.99 10.36
CA SER A 497 22.84 -27.26 10.67
C SER A 497 22.73 -27.69 12.14
N GLY A 498 21.75 -28.56 12.43
CA GLY A 498 21.65 -29.32 13.69
C GLY A 498 20.44 -29.01 14.59
N ALA A 499 19.43 -29.88 14.52
CA ALA A 499 18.59 -30.26 15.67
C ALA A 499 18.95 -31.74 16.03
N PRO A 500 18.44 -32.40 17.10
CA PRO A 500 17.41 -32.00 18.08
C PRO A 500 17.71 -32.42 19.57
N SER A 501 16.66 -32.39 20.41
CA SER A 501 16.36 -33.32 21.54
C SER A 501 17.08 -33.29 22.91
N LEU A 502 16.26 -33.07 23.95
CA LEU A 502 16.05 -33.89 25.18
C LEU A 502 17.23 -34.61 25.87
N THR A 503 17.42 -34.40 27.19
CA THR A 503 17.16 -35.38 28.30
C THR A 503 17.56 -34.82 29.70
N MET A 504 17.30 -35.56 30.79
CA MET A 504 17.55 -35.16 32.20
C MET A 504 18.64 -35.98 32.89
N SER A 505 19.26 -35.45 33.97
CA SER A 505 19.73 -36.26 35.13
C SER A 505 20.15 -35.43 36.37
N LYS A 506 20.27 -36.12 37.53
CA LYS A 506 20.80 -35.67 38.84
C LYS A 506 22.14 -36.43 39.11
N PRO A 507 22.78 -36.52 40.33
CA PRO A 507 22.54 -35.90 41.64
C PRO A 507 23.78 -35.43 42.47
N SER A 508 23.48 -34.76 43.60
CA SER A 508 24.15 -34.69 44.93
C SER A 508 25.49 -35.39 45.24
N LEU A 509 26.33 -34.73 46.04
CA LEU A 509 26.98 -35.35 47.22
C LEU A 509 27.45 -34.32 48.29
N ASN A 510 27.48 -34.74 49.56
CA ASN A 510 27.88 -33.95 50.76
C ASN A 510 29.34 -34.16 51.16
N ASN A 511 29.92 -33.24 51.96
CA ASN A 511 30.44 -33.58 53.31
C ASN A 511 30.86 -32.38 54.15
N SER A 512 30.99 -32.59 55.47
CA SER A 512 31.26 -31.55 56.48
C SER A 512 32.30 -32.00 57.53
N LYS A 513 33.14 -31.08 58.02
CA LYS A 513 33.55 -30.97 59.45
C LYS A 513 34.39 -29.71 59.72
N ALA A 514 34.63 -29.40 61.00
CA ALA A 514 35.12 -28.11 61.49
C ALA A 514 36.29 -28.26 62.50
N SER A 515 36.91 -27.14 62.90
CA SER A 515 37.63 -26.98 64.17
C SER A 515 37.73 -25.51 64.62
N LEU A 516 38.08 -25.28 65.89
CA LEU A 516 38.29 -23.98 66.57
C LEU A 516 39.79 -23.86 66.98
N THR A 517 40.37 -22.82 67.62
CA THR A 517 39.95 -21.57 68.34
C THR A 517 40.88 -20.41 67.87
N HIS A 518 41.29 -19.29 68.51
CA HIS A 518 41.14 -18.48 69.76
C HIS A 518 41.86 -17.11 69.42
N SER A 519 41.90 -15.96 70.12
CA SER A 519 41.22 -15.23 71.22
C SER A 519 41.83 -13.78 71.21
N SER A 520 41.67 -12.79 72.13
CA SER A 520 40.92 -12.53 73.38
C SER A 520 40.98 -11.01 73.72
N ARG A 521 40.00 -10.46 74.46
CA ARG A 521 39.92 -9.10 75.07
C ARG A 521 39.84 -7.89 74.10
N GLN A 522 39.07 -6.82 74.34
CA GLN A 522 37.96 -6.43 75.26
C GLN A 522 37.26 -5.19 74.62
N SER A 523 36.16 -4.56 75.06
CA SER A 523 35.29 -4.56 76.27
C SER A 523 33.81 -4.38 75.81
N LEU A 524 32.73 -4.71 76.55
CA LEU A 524 32.10 -4.03 77.72
C LEU A 524 32.01 -2.49 77.54
N ASN A 525 30.85 -1.83 77.42
CA ASN A 525 29.42 -2.19 77.57
C ASN A 525 28.58 -1.61 76.38
N ASP A 526 27.24 -1.69 76.23
CA ASP A 526 26.14 -2.07 77.15
C ASP A 526 24.99 -2.89 76.47
N SER A 527 23.70 -2.54 76.65
CA SER A 527 22.52 -3.40 76.45
C SER A 527 21.44 -2.95 75.44
N ASN A 528 21.01 -3.93 74.63
CA ASN A 528 19.62 -4.29 74.28
C ASN A 528 18.64 -3.33 73.55
N ARG A 529 18.25 -3.72 72.32
CA ARG A 529 16.81 -3.87 71.95
C ARG A 529 16.62 -4.95 70.87
N GLU A 530 15.79 -5.96 71.14
CA GLU A 530 15.54 -7.08 70.23
C GLU A 530 14.70 -6.71 68.98
N GLY A 531 15.02 -7.36 67.86
CA GLY A 531 14.16 -7.44 66.67
C GLY A 531 13.65 -8.87 66.48
N ARG A 532 12.34 -9.05 66.30
CA ARG A 532 11.71 -10.37 66.10
C ARG A 532 12.05 -10.91 64.69
N PRO A 533 12.38 -12.19 64.52
CA PRO A 533 12.50 -12.79 63.19
C PRO A 533 11.13 -12.80 62.49
N PRO A 534 11.05 -12.58 61.16
CA PRO A 534 9.78 -12.49 60.44
C PRO A 534 8.98 -13.80 60.57
N THR A 535 7.69 -13.65 60.78
CA THR A 535 6.74 -14.75 60.88
C THR A 535 6.50 -15.39 59.53
N ARG A 536 6.03 -16.63 59.54
CA ARG A 536 5.67 -17.38 58.32
C ARG A 536 4.55 -16.69 57.52
N GLU A 537 3.74 -15.87 58.18
CA GLU A 537 2.60 -15.16 57.59
C GLU A 537 3.08 -13.95 56.78
N GLU A 538 3.99 -13.14 57.34
CA GLU A 538 4.60 -11.98 56.65
C GLU A 538 5.30 -12.37 55.34
N LEU A 539 6.08 -13.47 55.36
CA LEU A 539 6.72 -14.06 54.18
C LEU A 539 5.72 -14.56 53.12
N ILE A 540 4.52 -15.00 53.52
CA ILE A 540 3.48 -15.44 52.58
C ILE A 540 2.84 -14.23 51.89
N SER A 541 2.58 -13.13 52.61
CA SER A 541 2.09 -11.88 52.01
C SER A 541 3.08 -11.30 50.98
N GLU A 542 4.37 -11.22 51.30
CA GLU A 542 5.39 -10.69 50.39
C GLU A 542 5.46 -11.49 49.06
N PHE A 543 5.40 -12.83 49.15
CA PHE A 543 5.35 -13.70 47.98
C PHE A 543 4.05 -13.53 47.17
N LEU A 544 2.90 -13.36 47.84
CA LEU A 544 1.61 -13.18 47.18
C LEU A 544 1.55 -11.85 46.42
N ASP A 545 2.06 -10.74 46.96
CA ASP A 545 2.02 -9.44 46.28
C ASP A 545 3.01 -9.35 45.12
N LYS A 546 4.17 -9.99 45.23
CA LYS A 546 5.08 -10.22 44.09
C LYS A 546 4.40 -11.07 43.01
N ALA A 547 3.67 -12.13 43.38
CA ALA A 547 2.93 -12.96 42.44
C ALA A 547 1.77 -12.20 41.75
N LYS A 548 1.00 -11.39 42.49
CA LYS A 548 -0.03 -10.51 41.92
C LYS A 548 0.56 -9.59 40.85
N PHE A 549 1.65 -8.88 41.15
CA PHE A 549 2.28 -7.94 40.20
C PHE A 549 2.68 -8.61 38.88
N TYR A 550 3.42 -9.72 38.93
CA TYR A 550 3.82 -10.43 37.71
C TYR A 550 2.64 -11.06 36.96
N THR A 551 1.59 -11.48 37.67
CA THR A 551 0.37 -11.99 37.04
C THR A 551 -0.40 -10.87 36.34
N SER A 552 -0.60 -9.71 36.98
CA SER A 552 -1.22 -8.53 36.37
C SER A 552 -0.48 -8.08 35.11
N LEU A 553 0.86 -8.06 35.16
CA LEU A 553 1.71 -7.71 34.02
C LEU A 553 1.47 -8.65 32.83
N CYS A 554 1.40 -9.96 33.09
CA CYS A 554 1.15 -11.00 32.09
C CYS A 554 -0.27 -10.89 31.50
N LEU A 555 -1.29 -10.78 32.35
CA LEU A 555 -2.69 -10.63 31.93
C LEU A 555 -2.91 -9.35 31.11
N GLY A 556 -2.22 -8.24 31.43
CA GLY A 556 -2.24 -7.03 30.62
C GLY A 556 -1.75 -7.26 29.18
N THR A 557 -0.61 -7.94 29.01
CA THR A 557 -0.14 -8.35 27.68
C THR A 557 -1.07 -9.35 26.99
N THR A 558 -1.64 -10.31 27.73
CA THR A 558 -2.58 -11.29 27.18
C THR A 558 -3.84 -10.61 26.64
N ALA A 559 -4.41 -9.64 27.37
CA ALA A 559 -5.57 -8.86 26.93
C ALA A 559 -5.28 -8.08 25.63
N ILE A 560 -4.15 -7.37 25.55
CA ILE A 560 -3.76 -6.62 24.35
C ILE A 560 -3.57 -7.57 23.16
N LEU A 561 -2.85 -8.68 23.34
CA LEU A 561 -2.62 -9.67 22.28
C LEU A 561 -3.93 -10.34 21.83
N SER A 562 -4.87 -10.63 22.74
CA SER A 562 -6.16 -11.22 22.37
C SER A 562 -7.03 -10.29 21.52
N VAL A 563 -7.03 -8.97 21.78
CA VAL A 563 -7.78 -8.00 20.96
C VAL A 563 -7.21 -7.95 19.54
N PHE A 564 -5.88 -7.83 19.40
CA PHE A 564 -5.26 -7.84 18.06
C PHE A 564 -5.49 -9.16 17.34
N ALA A 565 -5.33 -10.31 18.01
CA ALA A 565 -5.60 -11.61 17.42
C ALA A 565 -7.05 -11.76 16.93
N PHE A 566 -8.03 -11.26 17.70
CA PHE A 566 -9.44 -11.26 17.29
C PHE A 566 -9.68 -10.41 16.04
N LEU A 567 -9.11 -9.20 15.97
CA LEU A 567 -9.22 -8.33 14.79
C LEU A 567 -8.64 -8.97 13.51
N PHE A 568 -7.61 -9.82 13.62
CA PHE A 568 -7.11 -10.61 12.50
C PHE A 568 -8.00 -11.82 12.16
N LEU A 569 -8.60 -12.48 13.15
CA LEU A 569 -9.42 -13.66 12.93
C LEU A 569 -10.75 -13.35 12.22
N ILE A 570 -11.27 -12.12 12.33
CA ILE A 570 -12.52 -11.71 11.67
C ILE A 570 -12.48 -11.95 10.14
N PRO A 571 -11.66 -11.22 9.34
CA PRO A 571 -11.67 -11.32 7.88
C PRO A 571 -11.08 -12.62 7.32
N PHE A 572 -10.36 -13.42 8.13
CA PHE A 572 -9.69 -14.64 7.68
C PHE A 572 -10.36 -15.95 8.13
N VAL A 573 -11.21 -15.92 9.17
CA VAL A 573 -11.82 -17.13 9.75
C VAL A 573 -13.30 -16.93 10.11
N VAL A 574 -13.69 -15.79 10.67
CA VAL A 574 -15.08 -15.56 11.10
C VAL A 574 -15.97 -15.33 9.88
N ASP A 575 -15.64 -14.38 9.01
CA ASP A 575 -16.51 -14.01 7.89
C ASP A 575 -16.79 -15.19 6.93
N PRO A 576 -15.78 -15.99 6.50
CA PRO A 576 -16.01 -17.17 5.64
C PRO A 576 -16.72 -18.34 6.34
N ALA A 577 -16.70 -18.39 7.68
CA ALA A 577 -17.42 -19.41 8.43
C ALA A 577 -18.88 -19.01 8.66
N ILE A 578 -19.16 -17.71 8.87
CA ILE A 578 -20.53 -17.18 8.96
C ILE A 578 -21.25 -17.34 7.63
N SER A 579 -20.63 -16.97 6.49
CA SER A 579 -21.23 -17.17 5.16
C SER A 579 -21.62 -18.63 4.91
N THR A 580 -20.73 -19.57 5.27
CA THR A 580 -20.96 -21.01 5.13
C THR A 580 -22.09 -21.55 6.01
N ILE A 581 -22.33 -20.96 7.19
CA ILE A 581 -23.42 -21.36 8.08
C ILE A 581 -24.75 -20.72 7.64
N VAL A 582 -24.75 -19.44 7.25
CA VAL A 582 -25.94 -18.73 6.75
C VAL A 582 -26.49 -19.36 5.47
N ALA A 583 -25.62 -19.98 4.66
CA ALA A 583 -26.01 -20.71 3.46
C ALA A 583 -26.68 -22.09 3.73
N ASP A 584 -26.84 -22.53 4.98
CA ASP A 584 -27.61 -23.73 5.39
C ASP A 584 -27.57 -24.92 4.42
N TYR A 585 -26.37 -25.50 4.24
CA TYR A 585 -26.22 -26.71 3.42
C TYR A 585 -26.72 -27.95 4.17
N ASP A 586 -27.42 -28.83 3.44
CA ASP A 586 -27.81 -30.13 4.00
C ASP A 586 -26.56 -31.01 4.25
N PRO A 587 -26.42 -31.65 5.43
CA PRO A 587 -25.26 -32.49 5.73
C PRO A 587 -25.25 -33.83 4.97
N ILE A 588 -26.36 -34.25 4.35
CA ILE A 588 -26.43 -35.49 3.56
C ILE A 588 -26.10 -35.17 2.10
N PRO A 589 -25.04 -35.75 1.50
CA PRO A 589 -24.72 -35.48 0.11
C PRO A 589 -25.78 -36.08 -0.83
N VAL A 590 -26.30 -35.22 -1.70
CA VAL A 590 -27.29 -35.55 -2.73
C VAL A 590 -26.62 -35.80 -4.08
N THR A 591 -27.40 -36.21 -5.08
CA THR A 591 -26.88 -36.55 -6.41
C THR A 591 -26.92 -35.33 -7.34
N CYS A 592 -25.74 -34.86 -7.74
CA CYS A 592 -25.56 -33.89 -8.83
C CYS A 592 -25.08 -34.58 -10.11
N VAL A 593 -25.39 -33.99 -11.27
CA VAL A 593 -24.83 -34.31 -12.59
C VAL A 593 -24.45 -33.01 -13.29
N VAL A 594 -23.27 -32.94 -13.89
CA VAL A 594 -22.85 -31.77 -14.68
C VAL A 594 -23.58 -31.74 -16.02
N THR A 595 -24.28 -30.64 -16.30
CA THR A 595 -24.98 -30.39 -17.58
C THR A 595 -24.09 -29.66 -18.57
N ASP A 596 -23.37 -28.63 -18.11
CA ASP A 596 -22.48 -27.82 -18.94
C ASP A 596 -21.19 -27.45 -18.19
N HIS A 597 -20.10 -27.33 -18.95
CA HIS A 597 -18.81 -26.84 -18.46
C HIS A 597 -18.22 -25.85 -19.47
N VAL A 598 -18.44 -24.57 -19.19
CA VAL A 598 -17.78 -23.48 -19.91
C VAL A 598 -16.42 -23.19 -19.26
N TYR A 599 -15.35 -23.27 -20.04
CA TYR A 599 -14.08 -22.62 -19.71
C TYR A 599 -14.03 -21.27 -20.41
N ALA A 600 -14.02 -20.19 -19.63
CA ALA A 600 -13.98 -18.82 -20.16
C ALA A 600 -12.74 -18.07 -19.68
N GLU A 601 -12.24 -17.20 -20.56
CA GLU A 601 -11.17 -16.26 -20.27
C GLU A 601 -11.65 -14.80 -20.45
N GLY A 602 -11.15 -13.88 -19.63
CA GLY A 602 -11.44 -12.45 -19.68
C GLY A 602 -12.41 -11.96 -18.59
N MET A 603 -12.12 -10.80 -17.97
CA MET A 603 -12.91 -10.21 -16.86
C MET A 603 -14.41 -10.01 -17.17
N ARG A 604 -14.79 -9.87 -18.44
CA ARG A 604 -16.19 -9.68 -18.85
C ARG A 604 -16.97 -11.00 -19.01
N ASN A 605 -16.25 -12.10 -19.23
CA ASN A 605 -16.83 -13.43 -19.42
C ASN A 605 -16.90 -14.18 -18.08
N CYS A 606 -15.89 -13.98 -17.21
CA CYS A 606 -15.84 -14.52 -15.87
C CYS A 606 -16.64 -13.70 -14.84
N THR A 607 -17.96 -13.61 -15.03
CA THR A 607 -18.88 -13.01 -14.04
C THR A 607 -18.99 -13.85 -12.75
N TRP A 608 -18.70 -15.14 -12.83
CA TRP A 608 -18.53 -16.07 -11.72
C TRP A 608 -17.58 -17.22 -12.11
N SER A 609 -17.17 -18.04 -11.13
CA SER A 609 -16.38 -19.26 -11.35
C SER A 609 -16.73 -20.30 -10.29
N SER A 610 -16.77 -21.58 -10.68
CA SER A 610 -16.90 -22.74 -9.79
C SER A 610 -15.69 -22.94 -8.87
N CYS A 611 -14.51 -22.52 -9.31
CA CYS A 611 -13.28 -22.61 -8.55
C CYS A 611 -12.34 -21.45 -8.88
N ARG A 612 -11.66 -20.91 -7.87
CA ARG A 612 -10.75 -19.77 -7.96
C ARG A 612 -9.56 -19.92 -7.01
N GLU A 613 -8.35 -19.92 -7.55
CA GLU A 613 -7.11 -19.96 -6.76
C GLU A 613 -6.77 -18.54 -6.28
N GLY A 614 -7.16 -18.23 -5.04
CA GLY A 614 -7.03 -16.91 -4.42
C GLY A 614 -8.35 -16.16 -4.29
N CYS A 615 -8.91 -16.11 -3.08
CA CYS A 615 -10.18 -15.44 -2.79
C CYS A 615 -10.14 -13.91 -2.97
N THR A 616 -8.96 -13.30 -2.96
CA THR A 616 -8.75 -11.86 -3.16
C THR A 616 -8.39 -11.47 -4.60
N THR A 617 -7.98 -12.42 -5.45
CA THR A 617 -7.42 -12.15 -6.79
C THR A 617 -8.49 -12.26 -7.87
N ALA A 618 -8.67 -11.26 -8.72
CA ALA A 618 -9.73 -11.26 -9.74
C ALA A 618 -9.63 -12.49 -10.66
N ALA A 619 -10.77 -13.18 -10.90
CA ALA A 619 -10.80 -14.41 -11.70
C ALA A 619 -10.93 -14.07 -13.19
N ILE A 620 -9.84 -14.20 -13.95
CA ILE A 620 -9.83 -13.99 -15.40
C ILE A 620 -9.78 -15.30 -16.18
N ARG A 621 -9.41 -16.41 -15.53
CA ARG A 621 -9.70 -17.77 -16.00
C ARG A 621 -10.75 -18.35 -15.08
N CYS A 622 -11.86 -18.79 -15.63
CA CYS A 622 -12.96 -19.36 -14.85
C CYS A 622 -13.43 -20.67 -15.49
N HIS A 623 -13.66 -21.65 -14.63
CA HIS A 623 -14.45 -22.83 -14.96
C HIS A 623 -15.84 -22.56 -14.44
N GLN A 624 -16.84 -22.58 -15.31
CA GLN A 624 -18.25 -22.42 -14.97
C GLN A 624 -18.92 -23.77 -15.21
N LEU A 625 -19.12 -24.53 -14.14
CA LEU A 625 -19.79 -25.82 -14.16
C LEU A 625 -21.24 -25.62 -13.69
N LEU A 626 -22.18 -25.88 -14.60
CA LEU A 626 -23.61 -25.93 -14.31
C LEU A 626 -24.01 -27.39 -14.07
N VAL A 627 -24.89 -27.60 -13.09
CA VAL A 627 -25.31 -28.94 -12.68
C VAL A 627 -26.82 -28.98 -12.46
N ASN A 628 -27.41 -30.14 -12.70
CA ASN A 628 -28.72 -30.47 -12.16
C ASN A 628 -28.53 -31.31 -10.88
N TYR A 629 -29.42 -31.17 -9.92
CA TYR A 629 -29.44 -32.06 -8.75
C TYR A 629 -30.84 -32.57 -8.42
N THR A 630 -30.87 -33.74 -7.79
CA THR A 630 -32.06 -34.26 -7.10
C THR A 630 -31.79 -34.28 -5.61
N LYS A 631 -32.83 -34.23 -4.77
CA LYS A 631 -32.72 -34.44 -3.32
C LYS A 631 -32.53 -35.92 -2.95
N ILE A 632 -32.37 -36.82 -3.93
CA ILE A 632 -32.04 -38.23 -3.72
C ILE A 632 -30.58 -38.32 -3.24
N ALA A 633 -30.40 -38.83 -2.02
CA ALA A 633 -29.08 -38.98 -1.42
C ALA A 633 -28.18 -39.91 -2.26
N PHE A 634 -26.92 -39.52 -2.47
CA PHE A 634 -26.01 -40.22 -3.39
C PHE A 634 -25.80 -41.71 -3.03
N HIS A 635 -25.87 -42.03 -1.74
CA HIS A 635 -25.75 -43.40 -1.22
C HIS A 635 -26.94 -44.31 -1.58
N GLU A 636 -28.09 -43.75 -1.95
CA GLU A 636 -29.26 -44.47 -2.46
C GLU A 636 -29.16 -44.66 -3.98
N TRP A 637 -28.78 -43.60 -4.69
CA TRP A 637 -28.49 -43.64 -6.13
C TRP A 637 -27.47 -44.72 -6.49
N HIS A 638 -26.39 -44.85 -5.72
CA HIS A 638 -25.37 -45.88 -5.94
C HIS A 638 -25.89 -47.32 -5.73
N LYS A 639 -27.01 -47.51 -5.00
CA LYS A 639 -27.66 -48.82 -4.83
C LYS A 639 -28.70 -49.10 -5.92
N HIS A 640 -29.40 -48.06 -6.37
CA HIS A 640 -30.45 -48.13 -7.39
C HIS A 640 -30.25 -47.01 -8.42
N PRO A 641 -29.33 -47.18 -9.38
CA PRO A 641 -29.13 -46.21 -10.46
C PRO A 641 -30.44 -46.02 -11.23
N ARG A 642 -30.82 -44.76 -11.44
CA ARG A 642 -31.99 -44.39 -12.26
C ARG A 642 -31.51 -43.85 -13.60
N ASP A 643 -32.35 -43.97 -14.62
CA ASP A 643 -32.04 -43.53 -15.98
C ASP A 643 -32.21 -42.01 -16.12
N LEU A 644 -31.16 -41.31 -16.54
CA LEU A 644 -31.03 -39.84 -16.49
C LEU A 644 -32.15 -39.11 -17.26
N ASP A 645 -32.58 -39.70 -18.38
CA ASP A 645 -33.64 -39.15 -19.24
C ASP A 645 -35.05 -39.26 -18.63
N THR A 646 -35.21 -40.00 -17.52
CA THR A 646 -36.51 -40.29 -16.87
C THR A 646 -36.72 -39.58 -15.54
N ILE A 647 -35.77 -38.73 -15.12
CA ILE A 647 -35.71 -38.18 -13.76
C ILE A 647 -36.18 -36.73 -13.73
N GLU A 648 -37.11 -36.45 -12.84
CA GLU A 648 -37.50 -35.09 -12.47
C GLU A 648 -36.41 -34.49 -11.57
N TRP A 649 -35.75 -33.44 -12.06
CA TRP A 649 -34.68 -32.72 -11.35
C TRP A 649 -35.28 -31.68 -10.40
N ASP A 650 -34.80 -31.65 -9.15
CA ASP A 650 -35.30 -30.70 -8.14
C ASP A 650 -34.92 -29.25 -8.47
N VAL A 651 -33.72 -29.06 -9.02
CA VAL A 651 -33.23 -27.79 -9.59
C VAL A 651 -32.34 -28.12 -10.79
N MET A 652 -32.44 -27.31 -11.85
CA MET A 652 -31.63 -27.43 -13.06
C MET A 652 -30.69 -26.23 -13.24
N ASP A 653 -29.57 -26.45 -13.92
CA ASP A 653 -28.55 -25.45 -14.29
C ASP A 653 -28.13 -24.54 -13.12
N THR A 654 -27.94 -25.14 -11.94
CA THR A 654 -27.48 -24.45 -10.73
C THR A 654 -25.95 -24.39 -10.66
N LYS A 655 -25.39 -23.42 -9.93
CA LYS A 655 -23.95 -23.18 -9.88
C LYS A 655 -23.26 -24.18 -8.97
N PHE A 656 -22.40 -25.02 -9.53
CA PHE A 656 -21.53 -25.90 -8.74
C PHE A 656 -20.24 -25.17 -8.35
N LEU A 657 -19.93 -25.13 -7.06
CA LEU A 657 -18.73 -24.49 -6.51
C LEU A 657 -17.85 -25.48 -5.73
N VAL A 658 -16.54 -25.22 -5.64
CA VAL A 658 -15.60 -26.05 -4.86
C VAL A 658 -15.87 -26.00 -3.34
N ASN A 659 -16.38 -24.86 -2.86
CA ASN A 659 -16.84 -24.54 -1.51
C ASN A 659 -17.78 -23.32 -1.60
N THR A 660 -18.35 -22.86 -0.47
CA THR A 660 -19.30 -21.72 -0.43
C THR A 660 -18.76 -20.44 -1.08
N GLU A 661 -17.49 -20.12 -0.87
CA GLU A 661 -16.81 -18.94 -1.43
C GLU A 661 -16.37 -19.11 -2.90
N GLY A 662 -16.50 -20.31 -3.47
CA GLY A 662 -15.97 -20.67 -4.79
C GLY A 662 -14.45 -20.58 -4.93
N CYS A 663 -13.70 -20.50 -3.83
CA CYS A 663 -12.28 -20.13 -3.84
C CYS A 663 -11.46 -20.76 -2.71
N GLY A 664 -10.14 -20.81 -2.91
CA GLY A 664 -9.18 -21.17 -1.87
C GLY A 664 -7.73 -21.07 -2.35
N TYR A 665 -6.79 -21.59 -1.55
CA TYR A 665 -5.35 -21.52 -1.84
C TYR A 665 -4.73 -22.91 -1.96
N PRO A 666 -3.77 -23.13 -2.89
CA PRO A 666 -2.99 -24.36 -2.95
C PRO A 666 -2.22 -24.61 -1.64
N PRO A 667 -2.05 -25.88 -1.19
CA PRO A 667 -2.49 -27.11 -1.84
C PRO A 667 -3.94 -27.53 -1.51
N ARG A 668 -4.69 -26.77 -0.70
CA ARG A 668 -6.07 -27.14 -0.28
C ARG A 668 -7.07 -27.08 -1.43
N VAL A 669 -6.91 -26.10 -2.31
CA VAL A 669 -7.69 -25.93 -3.55
C VAL A 669 -6.73 -25.88 -4.74
N ASN A 670 -7.05 -26.64 -5.78
CA ASN A 670 -6.40 -26.62 -7.09
C ASN A 670 -7.53 -26.71 -8.13
N CYS A 671 -7.70 -25.65 -8.92
CA CYS A 671 -8.84 -25.54 -9.82
C CYS A 671 -8.65 -26.28 -11.13
N THR A 672 -7.40 -26.53 -11.54
CA THR A 672 -7.09 -27.39 -12.68
C THR A 672 -7.49 -28.84 -12.39
N GLU A 673 -7.26 -29.32 -11.17
CA GLU A 673 -7.64 -30.68 -10.78
C GLU A 673 -9.14 -30.80 -10.48
N PHE A 674 -9.75 -29.80 -9.84
CA PHE A 674 -11.21 -29.72 -9.68
C PHE A 674 -11.95 -29.78 -11.03
N ALA A 675 -11.50 -29.00 -12.02
CA ALA A 675 -12.12 -28.98 -13.33
C ALA A 675 -11.96 -30.30 -14.10
N LYS A 676 -10.86 -31.05 -13.90
CA LYS A 676 -10.74 -32.43 -14.44
C LYS A 676 -11.61 -33.44 -13.72
N GLN A 677 -11.80 -33.30 -12.40
CA GLN A 677 -12.53 -34.26 -11.59
C GLN A 677 -14.03 -34.26 -11.90
N TYR A 678 -14.61 -33.10 -12.26
CA TYR A 678 -16.05 -32.93 -12.46
C TYR A 678 -16.43 -32.42 -13.86
N GLY A 679 -15.51 -31.79 -14.60
CA GLY A 679 -15.75 -31.24 -15.93
C GLY A 679 -15.12 -32.07 -17.05
N TYR A 680 -14.97 -31.46 -18.23
CA TYR A 680 -14.39 -32.04 -19.44
C TYR A 680 -14.96 -33.42 -19.83
N THR A 681 -14.36 -34.52 -19.37
CA THR A 681 -14.71 -35.90 -19.72
C THR A 681 -15.76 -36.53 -18.79
N HIS A 682 -16.04 -35.91 -17.64
CA HIS A 682 -16.97 -36.42 -16.62
C HIS A 682 -18.34 -35.71 -16.65
N ILE A 683 -18.62 -34.95 -17.70
CA ILE A 683 -19.93 -34.33 -17.94
C ILE A 683 -20.97 -35.45 -18.14
N GLY A 684 -22.12 -35.34 -17.47
CA GLY A 684 -23.13 -36.41 -17.43
C GLY A 684 -22.93 -37.49 -16.36
N GLU A 685 -21.77 -37.57 -15.67
CA GLU A 685 -21.57 -38.55 -14.60
C GLU A 685 -22.20 -38.09 -13.26
N PRO A 686 -22.91 -38.96 -12.52
CA PRO A 686 -23.51 -38.64 -11.23
C PRO A 686 -22.49 -38.68 -10.08
N PHE A 687 -22.45 -37.63 -9.27
CA PHE A 687 -21.49 -37.47 -8.18
C PHE A 687 -22.14 -36.87 -6.90
N PRO A 688 -21.54 -37.06 -5.70
CA PRO A 688 -22.06 -36.50 -4.47
C PRO A 688 -21.79 -35.00 -4.35
N CYS A 689 -22.82 -34.23 -4.02
CA CYS A 689 -22.75 -32.78 -3.79
C CYS A 689 -23.61 -32.37 -2.59
N TYR A 690 -23.39 -31.17 -2.06
CA TYR A 690 -24.17 -30.60 -0.97
C TYR A 690 -24.94 -29.38 -1.47
N TYR A 691 -26.27 -29.38 -1.33
CA TYR A 691 -27.11 -28.28 -1.77
C TYR A 691 -27.46 -27.32 -0.62
N SER A 692 -27.57 -26.03 -0.92
CA SER A 692 -28.03 -25.03 0.03
C SER A 692 -29.56 -25.05 0.14
N ARG A 693 -30.09 -25.03 1.36
CA ARG A 693 -31.53 -24.87 1.62
C ARG A 693 -31.98 -23.40 1.60
N ALA A 694 -31.04 -22.46 1.75
CA ALA A 694 -31.26 -21.02 1.65
C ALA A 694 -31.14 -20.48 0.21
N TYR A 695 -30.23 -21.05 -0.59
CA TYR A 695 -29.83 -20.59 -1.93
C TYR A 695 -29.83 -21.77 -2.92
N PRO A 696 -30.99 -22.24 -3.43
CA PRO A 696 -31.07 -23.37 -4.36
C PRO A 696 -30.27 -23.18 -5.67
N GLU A 697 -29.91 -21.93 -6.00
CA GLU A 697 -29.05 -21.54 -7.11
C GLU A 697 -27.53 -21.77 -6.89
N MET A 698 -27.13 -22.40 -5.76
CA MET A 698 -25.76 -22.86 -5.53
C MET A 698 -25.68 -24.24 -4.84
N VAL A 699 -24.71 -25.05 -5.27
CA VAL A 699 -24.35 -26.35 -4.67
C VAL A 699 -22.83 -26.51 -4.58
N VAL A 700 -22.33 -27.19 -3.54
CA VAL A 700 -20.89 -27.27 -3.24
C VAL A 700 -20.33 -28.69 -3.25
N ALA A 701 -19.07 -28.83 -3.69
CA ALA A 701 -18.35 -30.09 -3.75
C ALA A 701 -17.86 -30.59 -2.39
N ARG A 702 -17.57 -29.67 -1.46
CA ARG A 702 -17.03 -29.98 -0.12
C ARG A 702 -17.71 -29.11 0.92
N TYR A 703 -18.31 -29.76 1.90
CA TYR A 703 -18.96 -29.15 3.06
C TYR A 703 -18.58 -29.93 4.32
N SER A 704 -18.31 -29.22 5.41
CA SER A 704 -17.82 -29.78 6.67
C SER A 704 -18.28 -28.90 7.83
N TRP A 705 -19.53 -29.08 8.25
CA TRP A 705 -20.17 -28.24 9.27
C TRP A 705 -19.40 -28.26 10.60
N ASP A 706 -19.00 -29.44 11.08
CA ASP A 706 -18.28 -29.60 12.35
C ASP A 706 -16.96 -28.83 12.39
N ASP A 707 -16.13 -28.90 11.34
CA ASP A 707 -14.86 -28.19 11.30
C ASP A 707 -15.06 -26.67 11.16
N ASN A 708 -16.01 -26.22 10.34
CA ASN A 708 -16.30 -24.79 10.18
C ASN A 708 -16.85 -24.19 11.47
N LEU A 709 -17.81 -24.85 12.12
CA LEU A 709 -18.37 -24.45 13.41
C LEU A 709 -17.30 -24.46 14.50
N LYS A 710 -16.49 -25.52 14.57
CA LYS A 710 -15.38 -25.63 15.53
C LYS A 710 -14.34 -24.54 15.33
N HIS A 711 -13.97 -24.21 14.10
CA HIS A 711 -13.04 -23.11 13.81
C HIS A 711 -13.65 -21.75 14.18
N LEU A 712 -14.91 -21.49 13.84
CA LEU A 712 -15.64 -20.27 14.23
C LEU A 712 -15.69 -20.13 15.76
N ILE A 713 -16.22 -21.13 16.47
CA ILE A 713 -16.32 -21.16 17.93
C ILE A 713 -14.95 -20.97 18.58
N LEU A 714 -13.91 -21.68 18.12
CA LEU A 714 -12.56 -21.55 18.68
C LEU A 714 -11.98 -20.14 18.45
N SER A 715 -12.18 -19.57 17.26
CA SER A 715 -11.67 -18.24 16.89
C SER A 715 -12.37 -17.09 17.63
N LEU A 716 -13.63 -17.27 18.02
CA LEU A 716 -14.40 -16.28 18.78
C LEU A 716 -14.22 -16.46 20.29
N ILE A 717 -14.32 -17.69 20.80
CA ILE A 717 -14.26 -17.96 22.25
C ILE A 717 -12.85 -17.76 22.81
N ILE A 718 -11.78 -18.27 22.17
CA ILE A 718 -10.43 -18.20 22.78
C ILE A 718 -9.99 -16.74 23.02
N PRO A 719 -10.03 -15.82 22.03
CA PRO A 719 -9.63 -14.44 22.28
C PRO A 719 -10.53 -13.73 23.29
N ASN A 720 -11.85 -13.87 23.17
CA ASN A 720 -12.79 -13.16 24.05
C ASN A 720 -12.77 -13.69 25.49
N VAL A 721 -12.58 -15.00 25.72
CA VAL A 721 -12.41 -15.56 27.08
C VAL A 721 -11.06 -15.16 27.67
N LEU A 722 -9.97 -15.21 26.90
CA LEU A 722 -8.66 -14.75 27.39
C LEU A 722 -8.69 -13.25 27.74
N PHE A 723 -9.37 -12.44 26.93
CA PHE A 723 -9.59 -11.02 27.19
C PHE A 723 -10.44 -10.79 28.45
N ALA A 724 -11.61 -11.42 28.53
CA ALA A 724 -12.55 -11.25 29.64
C ALA A 724 -12.03 -11.79 30.98
N VAL A 725 -11.28 -12.90 30.97
CA VAL A 725 -10.59 -13.41 32.18
C VAL A 725 -9.46 -12.48 32.58
N SER A 726 -8.66 -11.98 31.63
CA SER A 726 -7.56 -11.04 31.93
C SER A 726 -8.09 -9.74 32.52
N ILE A 727 -9.07 -9.10 31.89
CA ILE A 727 -9.70 -7.88 32.41
C ILE A 727 -10.50 -8.16 33.68
N GLY A 728 -11.18 -9.31 33.80
CA GLY A 728 -11.96 -9.68 34.98
C GLY A 728 -11.09 -9.81 36.24
N VAL A 729 -9.95 -10.50 36.13
CA VAL A 729 -8.98 -10.63 37.24
C VAL A 729 -8.32 -9.28 37.57
N LEU A 730 -7.92 -8.51 36.56
CA LEU A 730 -7.38 -7.16 36.77
C LEU A 730 -8.41 -6.24 37.45
N SER A 731 -9.66 -6.24 36.99
CA SER A 731 -10.75 -5.45 37.56
C SER A 731 -11.06 -5.89 39.00
N TYR A 732 -11.06 -7.19 39.27
CA TYR A 732 -11.25 -7.70 40.64
C TYR A 732 -10.12 -7.27 41.59
N TRP A 733 -8.86 -7.25 41.12
CA TRP A 733 -7.71 -6.84 41.94
C TRP A 733 -7.50 -5.32 42.07
N TYR A 734 -8.02 -4.52 41.14
CA TYR A 734 -7.78 -3.07 41.10
C TYR A 734 -9.05 -2.19 41.24
N CYS A 735 -10.27 -2.75 41.31
CA CYS A 735 -11.50 -1.97 41.48
C CYS A 735 -11.87 -1.74 42.97
N PRO A 736 -11.84 -0.48 43.48
CA PRO A 736 -12.11 -0.17 44.89
C PRO A 736 -13.59 -0.26 45.31
N CYS A 737 -14.47 -0.72 44.40
CA CYS A 737 -15.91 -0.87 44.65
C CYS A 737 -16.30 -2.31 45.01
N CYS A 738 -15.63 -3.32 44.47
CA CYS A 738 -15.94 -4.73 44.73
C CYS A 738 -15.65 -5.12 46.19
N ASP A 739 -14.51 -4.68 46.71
CA ASP A 739 -14.06 -4.95 48.09
C ASP A 739 -15.08 -4.46 49.14
N LYS A 740 -15.67 -3.28 48.90
CA LYS A 740 -16.72 -2.67 49.74
C LYS A 740 -18.10 -3.34 49.62
N ALA A 741 -18.32 -4.14 48.59
CA ALA A 741 -19.57 -4.88 48.40
C ALA A 741 -19.56 -6.24 49.11
N CYS A 742 -18.42 -6.94 49.09
CA CYS A 742 -18.29 -8.28 49.68
C CYS A 742 -18.32 -8.28 51.23
N HIS A 743 -17.81 -7.24 51.88
CA HIS A 743 -17.77 -7.13 53.35
C HIS A 743 -19.12 -6.70 54.00
N LYS A 744 -20.23 -7.37 53.64
CA LYS A 744 -21.58 -7.11 54.21
C LYS A 744 -22.37 -8.37 54.58
N SER A 745 -21.92 -9.06 55.64
CA SER A 745 -22.79 -9.88 56.50
C SER A 745 -22.12 -10.04 57.90
N PRO A 746 -22.84 -10.42 58.98
CA PRO A 746 -23.07 -9.43 60.04
C PRO A 746 -22.53 -9.82 61.43
N ARG A 747 -22.18 -8.80 62.23
CA ARG A 747 -22.19 -8.90 63.70
C ARG A 747 -22.99 -7.75 64.31
N VAL A 748 -23.77 -8.11 65.32
CA VAL A 748 -24.82 -7.30 65.94
C VAL A 748 -24.28 -6.65 67.22
N TYR A 749 -24.49 -5.35 67.43
CA TYR A 749 -25.28 -4.79 68.55
C TYR A 749 -25.21 -3.24 68.65
N ALA A 750 -26.30 -2.67 69.19
CA ALA A 750 -26.44 -1.34 69.81
C ALA A 750 -26.23 -0.06 68.96
N GLU A 751 -27.36 0.61 68.67
CA GLU A 751 -27.63 2.08 68.67
C GLU A 751 -26.61 3.06 68.06
N LYS A 752 -27.00 4.02 67.20
CA LYS A 752 -28.20 4.90 67.32
C LYS A 752 -28.63 5.50 65.96
N TYR A 753 -29.77 6.21 65.96
CA TYR A 753 -30.45 6.72 64.75
C TYR A 753 -29.66 7.80 63.95
N PRO A 754 -29.96 7.98 62.64
CA PRO A 754 -29.11 8.72 61.70
C PRO A 754 -29.50 10.20 61.52
N THR A 755 -28.57 10.97 60.94
CA THR A 755 -28.87 12.22 60.23
C THR A 755 -28.72 12.04 58.72
N LYS A 756 -29.59 12.70 57.95
CA LYS A 756 -29.54 12.72 56.48
C LYS A 756 -28.54 13.78 56.03
N GLU A 757 -27.68 13.45 55.07
CA GLU A 757 -27.30 14.29 53.92
C GLU A 757 -26.32 13.51 53.00
N ASN A 758 -26.16 13.97 51.75
CA ASN A 758 -25.39 13.32 50.67
C ASN A 758 -25.98 12.05 50.02
N LYS A 759 -27.31 11.90 49.95
CA LYS A 759 -27.97 11.06 48.91
C LYS A 759 -28.23 11.86 47.63
N LEU A 760 -27.18 12.47 47.06
CA LEU A 760 -27.28 13.29 45.84
C LEU A 760 -25.89 13.50 45.22
N LEU A 761 -25.54 12.64 44.24
CA LEU A 761 -24.64 12.86 43.08
C LEU A 761 -24.25 11.51 42.47
N CYS A 762 -25.19 10.89 41.74
CA CYS A 762 -24.97 9.86 40.73
C CYS A 762 -26.33 9.58 40.06
N ARG A 763 -26.78 10.54 39.24
CA ARG A 763 -27.83 10.34 38.23
C ARG A 763 -27.21 10.80 36.91
N SER A 764 -26.90 9.83 36.06
CA SER A 764 -26.73 10.00 34.63
C SER A 764 -27.88 9.21 34.03
N ASP A 765 -28.85 9.92 33.48
CA ASP A 765 -29.92 9.31 32.71
C ASP A 765 -29.38 8.94 31.33
N ASP A 766 -29.89 7.86 30.76
CA ASP A 766 -30.16 7.72 29.33
C ASP A 766 -31.46 6.89 29.22
N GLU A 767 -32.12 6.98 28.08
CA GLU A 767 -33.57 6.75 27.93
C GLU A 767 -33.93 5.31 27.54
N GLU A 768 -35.18 4.90 27.81
CA GLU A 768 -36.06 4.28 26.80
C GLU A 768 -37.52 4.24 27.30
N ASP A 769 -38.46 4.61 26.43
CA ASP A 769 -39.91 4.48 26.64
C ASP A 769 -40.40 3.11 26.13
N GLU A 770 -41.19 2.38 26.91
CA GLU A 770 -42.24 1.54 26.31
C GLU A 770 -43.48 1.37 27.22
N LEU A 771 -44.55 0.82 26.62
CA LEU A 771 -45.95 1.05 26.96
C LEU A 771 -46.58 0.02 27.91
N ASP A 772 -47.81 0.40 28.33
CA ASP A 772 -48.97 -0.45 28.64
C ASP A 772 -49.15 -1.12 30.04
N TYR A 773 -50.31 -0.76 30.62
CA TYR A 773 -51.11 -1.35 31.71
C TYR A 773 -50.57 -1.38 33.16
#